data_AF-A0A1M4UI03-F1
#
_entry.id   AF-A0A1M4UI03-F1
#
_cell.length_a   1.000
_cell.length_b   1.000
_cell.length_c   1.000
_cell.angle_alpha   90.00
_cell.angle_beta   90.00
_cell.angle_gamma   90.00
#
_symmetry.space_group_name_H-M   'P 1'
#
loop_
_entity.id
_entity.type
_entity.pdbx_description
1 polymer ?
#
loop_
_entity_poly.entity_id
_entity_poly.type
_entity_poly.pdbx_seq_one_letter_code
_entity_poly.pdbx_strand_id
1 'polypeptide(L)'
;MIRELTPQEVVYNVNFINHKKRTDENYILEYNEVYENIKTALSINKEGYNVYVIDEFSKEKVKNLKSYITEILKENKKVPKDICYVTNNESRNPKSLFTEGGRGKELKEFVEGLKNLYLDKIFNFYHSSSNEEKEKILDDVQKKRSCFISNLVEMAKNEGFELKATTSGFAFIPLKEGEAITEKEYDNLEANFKEEITSKAGRLKINAENVLEKLKEIELNSIKEIKDIYKSYLDDEMKEAKEELKEIFKIEKDALKFLKEMCINIEKEIINIYSMNYDDDEDRINELIQKYGVNVLVDNEGIECSKVIFEEDPSINNLIGTIDYENHNGVYSTDLSLINPGSILKANEGCLIIKVDSLFDNPGSYYYLRKTLMSGKLSYDYNKSHLEFIALNGLKPEPIDINLKVVLIGDYRSFDLLYHYDEDFKKLFRIKGEYNPYKNIDNKLKDYLVSLIDSTSKKNNTLPLTKGAINSIGKYLSRKAGNRNKVFIDDFILDKILNLSNNLAKKEGISKITKNEVKKVIYSEELIEKEIMESFKEGKTMIEVKSSMIGSINALSVINTGYYKFGNPTRVTCICCRGTGKILDGQRESNLSGNIHIKSLNILRGVLNRVINPYKTIPVDFHLSFEQTYGMLDGDSASVAETICMISALSKISIKQNIAVTGSLNQFGEVQPIGGVNEKIEGFFKVCKEIDTVKGKGVLIPYNNKDEIVLNYEVEEAVKNGDFTIYIMKDLYDAIDTLLDSDNSKIEEVLNKIELQLALYGK
;
A
#
# COMPACT_ATOMS: atom_id res chain seq x y z
N MET A 1 55.50 -3.69 10.23
CA MET A 1 55.96 -2.29 10.01
C MET A 1 54.76 -1.42 10.32
N ILE A 2 54.84 -0.61 11.37
CA ILE A 2 53.73 0.22 11.87
C ILE A 2 53.25 1.11 10.73
N ARG A 3 51.97 0.99 10.35
CA ARG A 3 51.38 1.79 9.27
C ARG A 3 50.52 2.89 9.85
N GLU A 4 50.97 4.12 9.64
CA GLU A 4 50.23 5.34 9.94
C GLU A 4 49.45 5.80 8.72
N LEU A 5 48.24 6.33 8.92
CA LEU A 5 47.49 7.00 7.86
C LEU A 5 48.07 8.38 7.61
N THR A 6 48.32 8.69 6.35
CA THR A 6 48.76 10.03 5.93
C THR A 6 47.63 11.06 6.08
N PRO A 7 47.93 12.36 6.23
CA PRO A 7 46.90 13.39 6.23
C PRO A 7 45.99 13.37 4.99
N GLN A 8 46.51 12.96 3.82
CA GLN A 8 45.71 12.82 2.61
C GLN A 8 44.68 11.68 2.71
N GLU A 9 45.03 10.60 3.42
CA GLU A 9 44.13 9.48 3.68
C GLU A 9 43.08 9.81 4.75
N VAL A 10 43.33 10.76 5.65
CA VAL A 10 42.38 11.11 6.73
C VAL A 10 41.47 12.28 6.36
N VAL A 11 42.01 13.34 5.75
CA VAL A 11 41.24 14.56 5.48
C VAL A 11 40.19 14.31 4.39
N TYR A 12 38.93 14.62 4.70
CA TYR A 12 37.82 14.50 3.76
C TYR A 12 37.73 15.73 2.83
N ASN A 13 38.12 15.56 1.55
CA ASN A 13 38.23 16.65 0.57
C ASN A 13 37.29 16.52 -0.64
N VAL A 14 36.15 15.81 -0.51
CA VAL A 14 35.20 15.68 -1.63
C VAL A 14 34.50 17.02 -1.90
N ASN A 15 34.58 17.49 -3.14
CA ASN A 15 33.78 18.61 -3.63
C ASN A 15 32.47 18.10 -4.25
N PHE A 16 31.35 18.48 -3.65
CA PHE A 16 30.00 18.13 -4.08
C PHE A 16 29.42 19.11 -5.11
N ILE A 17 30.13 20.19 -5.42
CA ILE A 17 29.66 21.18 -6.39
C ILE A 17 30.31 20.91 -7.74
N ASN A 18 29.47 20.63 -8.72
CA ASN A 18 29.84 20.49 -10.12
C ASN A 18 29.51 21.78 -10.90
N HIS A 19 30.12 21.98 -12.07
CA HIS A 19 29.92 23.17 -12.90
C HIS A 19 28.72 23.08 -13.86
N LYS A 20 28.02 21.92 -13.93
CA LYS A 20 26.85 21.74 -14.78
C LYS A 20 25.58 21.74 -13.92
N LYS A 21 24.73 22.74 -14.11
CA LYS A 21 23.37 22.77 -13.57
C LYS A 21 22.44 22.07 -14.55
N ARG A 22 21.92 20.89 -14.21
CA ARG A 22 20.61 20.37 -14.62
C ARG A 22 20.43 18.93 -14.14
N THR A 23 19.43 18.73 -13.31
CA THR A 23 18.70 17.46 -13.17
C THR A 23 17.21 17.83 -13.11
N ASP A 24 16.38 17.05 -13.80
CA ASP A 24 14.92 17.22 -13.81
C ASP A 24 14.37 17.13 -12.38
N GLU A 25 13.44 18.03 -12.03
CA GLU A 25 12.98 18.24 -10.64
C GLU A 25 12.22 17.04 -10.03
N ASN A 26 11.89 16.00 -10.82
CA ASN A 26 11.02 14.89 -10.42
C ASN A 26 11.72 13.53 -10.23
N TYR A 27 13.03 13.41 -10.45
CA TYR A 27 13.73 12.13 -10.37
C TYR A 27 14.43 11.93 -9.02
N ILE A 28 13.89 11.04 -8.18
CA ILE A 28 14.51 10.63 -6.90
C ILE A 28 15.59 9.57 -7.17
N LEU A 29 16.85 9.89 -6.94
CA LEU A 29 17.98 9.01 -7.24
C LEU A 29 17.96 7.70 -6.41
N GLU A 30 17.40 7.78 -5.21
CA GLU A 30 17.19 6.70 -4.25
C GLU A 30 16.19 5.66 -4.77
N TYR A 31 15.31 6.06 -5.70
CA TYR A 31 14.25 5.23 -6.28
C TYR A 31 14.59 4.68 -7.67
N ASN A 32 15.78 4.92 -8.24
CA ASN A 32 16.11 4.49 -9.61
C ASN A 32 15.72 3.04 -9.90
N GLU A 33 16.07 2.11 -9.02
CA GLU A 33 15.75 0.69 -9.18
C GLU A 33 14.24 0.42 -9.03
N VAL A 34 13.57 1.10 -8.10
CA VAL A 34 12.11 1.05 -7.94
C VAL A 34 11.41 1.52 -9.21
N TYR A 35 11.87 2.61 -9.80
CA TYR A 35 11.32 3.18 -11.03
C TYR A 35 11.50 2.26 -12.24
N GLU A 36 12.66 1.62 -12.40
CA GLU A 36 12.89 0.62 -13.46
C GLU A 36 12.02 -0.63 -13.26
N ASN A 37 11.89 -1.09 -12.02
CA ASN A 37 11.05 -2.24 -11.66
C ASN A 37 9.56 -1.97 -11.93
N ILE A 38 9.08 -0.78 -11.61
CA ILE A 38 7.71 -0.35 -11.90
C ILE A 38 7.48 -0.22 -13.40
N LYS A 39 8.42 0.40 -14.13
CA LYS A 39 8.35 0.49 -15.60
C LYS A 39 8.28 -0.90 -16.24
N THR A 40 9.04 -1.86 -15.71
CA THR A 40 9.00 -3.26 -16.12
C THR A 40 7.66 -3.92 -15.79
N ALA A 41 7.12 -3.71 -14.58
CA ALA A 41 5.79 -4.24 -14.21
C ALA A 41 4.66 -3.72 -15.11
N LEU A 42 4.69 -2.43 -15.45
CA LEU A 42 3.67 -1.77 -16.27
C LEU A 42 3.74 -2.22 -17.74
N SER A 43 4.93 -2.55 -18.27
CA SER A 43 5.08 -3.03 -19.65
C SER A 43 4.63 -4.49 -19.84
N ILE A 44 4.58 -5.28 -18.77
CA ILE A 44 4.16 -6.68 -18.81
C ILE A 44 2.65 -6.79 -18.60
N ASN A 45 1.88 -7.01 -19.67
CA ASN A 45 0.44 -7.26 -19.60
C ASN A 45 0.15 -8.74 -19.26
N LYS A 46 0.55 -9.18 -18.06
CA LYS A 46 0.31 -10.53 -17.53
C LYS A 46 0.02 -10.48 -16.03
N GLU A 47 -0.84 -11.38 -15.58
CA GLU A 47 -1.15 -11.59 -14.17
C GLU A 47 0.11 -11.90 -13.35
N GLY A 48 0.13 -11.39 -12.11
CA GLY A 48 1.19 -11.68 -11.15
C GLY A 48 2.46 -10.84 -11.25
N TYR A 49 2.49 -9.85 -12.13
CA TYR A 49 3.56 -8.86 -12.20
C TYR A 49 3.16 -7.56 -11.49
N ASN A 50 2.77 -7.68 -10.22
CA ASN A 50 2.64 -6.55 -9.30
C ASN A 50 3.98 -6.27 -8.61
N VAL A 51 4.10 -5.09 -8.02
CA VAL A 51 5.34 -4.62 -7.39
C VAL A 51 5.18 -4.51 -5.89
N TYR A 52 6.14 -5.02 -5.15
CA TYR A 52 6.32 -4.69 -3.74
C TYR A 52 7.52 -3.76 -3.60
N VAL A 53 7.30 -2.59 -3.00
CA VAL A 53 8.34 -1.58 -2.74
C VAL A 53 8.69 -1.61 -1.27
N ILE A 54 9.95 -1.90 -0.98
CA ILE A 54 10.51 -1.84 0.36
C ILE A 54 10.97 -0.41 0.64
N ASP A 55 10.20 0.33 1.44
CA ASP A 55 10.54 1.68 1.87
C ASP A 55 9.76 2.07 3.15
N GLU A 56 10.29 3.05 3.87
CA GLU A 56 9.54 3.78 4.87
C GLU A 56 8.57 4.77 4.20
N PHE A 57 7.33 4.79 4.68
CA PHE A 57 6.28 5.59 4.11
C PHE A 57 6.55 7.11 4.23
N SER A 58 6.42 7.83 3.12
CA SER A 58 6.39 9.29 3.06
C SER A 58 5.37 9.75 2.01
N LYS A 59 4.53 10.73 2.37
CA LYS A 59 3.54 11.31 1.44
C LYS A 59 4.19 11.92 0.20
N GLU A 60 5.38 12.51 0.34
CA GLU A 60 6.11 13.13 -0.76
C GLU A 60 6.65 12.06 -1.73
N LYS A 61 7.21 10.97 -1.19
CA LYS A 61 7.67 9.83 -2.00
C LYS A 61 6.52 9.19 -2.78
N VAL A 62 5.36 8.98 -2.14
CA VAL A 62 4.16 8.44 -2.80
C VAL A 62 3.65 9.37 -3.90
N LYS A 63 3.66 10.69 -3.67
CA LYS A 63 3.29 11.68 -4.69
C LYS A 63 4.22 11.61 -5.90
N ASN A 64 5.52 11.48 -5.68
CA ASN A 64 6.51 11.36 -6.74
C ASN A 64 6.35 10.03 -7.50
N LEU A 65 6.13 8.93 -6.78
CA LEU A 65 5.82 7.62 -7.36
C LEU A 65 4.57 7.66 -8.25
N LYS A 66 3.49 8.28 -7.76
CA LYS A 66 2.24 8.47 -8.49
C LYS A 66 2.46 9.27 -9.78
N SER A 67 3.24 10.35 -9.69
CA SER A 67 3.56 11.22 -10.83
C SER A 67 4.36 10.46 -11.89
N TYR A 68 5.40 9.73 -11.48
CA TYR A 68 6.21 8.89 -12.37
C TYR A 68 5.40 7.80 -13.09
N ILE A 69 4.53 7.10 -12.37
CA ILE A 69 3.65 6.08 -12.98
C ILE A 69 2.69 6.72 -13.98
N THR A 70 2.15 7.89 -13.65
CA THR A 70 1.23 8.63 -14.54
C THR A 70 1.94 9.06 -15.83
N GLU A 71 3.19 9.51 -15.76
CA GLU A 71 4.01 9.84 -16.93
C GLU A 71 4.20 8.63 -17.85
N ILE A 72 4.53 7.45 -17.30
CA ILE A 72 4.65 6.21 -18.08
C ILE A 72 3.31 5.84 -18.75
N LEU A 73 2.20 5.96 -18.03
CA LEU A 73 0.88 5.61 -18.56
C LEU A 73 0.43 6.58 -19.69
N LYS A 74 0.84 7.84 -19.64
CA LYS A 74 0.58 8.83 -20.70
C LYS A 74 1.28 8.48 -22.02
N GLU A 75 2.46 7.86 -21.98
CA GLU A 75 3.18 7.44 -23.19
C GLU A 75 2.37 6.43 -24.03
N ASN A 76 1.56 5.59 -23.37
CA ASN A 76 0.74 4.58 -24.03
C ASN A 76 -0.55 5.13 -24.68
N LYS A 77 -0.96 6.37 -24.38
CA LYS A 77 -2.14 7.07 -24.94
C LYS A 77 -3.44 6.24 -25.02
N LYS A 78 -3.64 5.31 -24.09
CA LYS A 78 -4.86 4.49 -24.03
C LYS A 78 -5.84 5.13 -23.04
N VAL A 79 -6.99 5.57 -23.56
CA VAL A 79 -8.11 6.01 -22.71
C VAL A 79 -8.70 4.78 -22.03
N PRO A 80 -8.86 4.78 -20.69
CA PRO A 80 -9.44 3.65 -19.99
C PRO A 80 -10.93 3.51 -20.32
N LYS A 81 -11.41 2.27 -20.35
CA LYS A 81 -12.83 1.96 -20.62
C LYS A 81 -13.73 2.40 -19.48
N ASP A 82 -14.95 2.84 -19.81
CA ASP A 82 -16.00 3.03 -18.82
C ASP A 82 -16.53 1.67 -18.35
N ILE A 83 -16.93 1.60 -17.09
CA ILE A 83 -17.44 0.38 -16.46
C ILE A 83 -18.88 0.64 -16.02
N CYS A 84 -19.81 -0.15 -16.54
CA CYS A 84 -21.23 -0.04 -16.25
C CYS A 84 -21.79 -1.36 -15.73
N TYR A 85 -22.82 -1.28 -14.89
CA TYR A 85 -23.76 -2.38 -14.69
C TYR A 85 -25.05 -2.11 -15.46
N VAL A 86 -25.58 -3.13 -16.12
CA VAL A 86 -26.86 -3.09 -16.82
C VAL A 86 -27.79 -4.17 -16.29
N THR A 87 -29.09 -3.89 -16.24
CA THR A 87 -30.11 -4.87 -15.85
C THR A 87 -30.93 -5.32 -17.06
N ASN A 88 -31.17 -6.63 -17.15
CA ASN A 88 -32.07 -7.24 -18.15
C ASN A 88 -33.37 -7.68 -17.44
N ASN A 89 -34.10 -8.68 -17.97
CA ASN A 89 -35.34 -9.22 -17.39
C ASN A 89 -35.20 -9.64 -15.91
N GLU A 90 -33.99 -9.97 -15.45
CA GLU A 90 -33.66 -10.23 -14.05
C GLU A 90 -33.00 -9.01 -13.41
N SER A 91 -33.81 -8.10 -12.85
CA SER A 91 -33.32 -6.88 -12.19
C SER A 91 -32.36 -7.14 -11.02
N ARG A 92 -32.39 -8.35 -10.44
CA ARG A 92 -31.55 -8.74 -9.28
C ARG A 92 -30.13 -9.18 -9.64
N ASN A 93 -29.85 -9.46 -10.91
CA ASN A 93 -28.55 -9.92 -11.38
C ASN A 93 -27.97 -8.94 -12.41
N PRO A 94 -27.51 -7.74 -11.99
CA PRO A 94 -26.87 -6.79 -12.90
C PRO A 94 -25.67 -7.41 -13.63
N LYS A 95 -25.57 -7.20 -14.94
CA LYS A 95 -24.48 -7.68 -15.79
C LYS A 95 -23.45 -6.59 -16.03
N SER A 96 -22.18 -6.96 -16.02
CA SER A 96 -21.09 -6.00 -16.25
C SER A 96 -20.95 -5.68 -17.74
N LEU A 97 -20.69 -4.41 -18.07
CA LEU A 97 -20.56 -3.95 -19.44
C LEU A 97 -19.46 -2.87 -19.53
N PHE A 98 -18.62 -2.97 -20.57
CA PHE A 98 -17.55 -2.01 -20.81
C PHE A 98 -17.81 -1.21 -22.09
N THR A 99 -17.58 0.10 -22.05
CA THR A 99 -17.64 0.98 -23.23
C THR A 99 -16.37 1.81 -23.37
N GLU A 100 -16.16 2.46 -24.51
CA GLU A 100 -15.05 3.42 -24.64
C GLU A 100 -15.26 4.62 -23.70
N GLY A 101 -14.18 5.29 -23.31
CA GLY A 101 -14.24 6.37 -22.32
C GLY A 101 -15.21 7.49 -22.72
N GLY A 102 -16.18 7.78 -21.86
CA GLY A 102 -17.25 8.76 -22.06
C GLY A 102 -18.55 8.19 -22.64
N ARG A 103 -18.53 6.98 -23.23
CA ARG A 103 -19.73 6.38 -23.84
C ARG A 103 -20.65 5.68 -22.84
N GLY A 104 -20.22 5.46 -21.60
CA GLY A 104 -21.07 4.90 -20.56
C GLY A 104 -22.24 5.83 -20.21
N LYS A 105 -21.97 7.13 -20.18
CA LYS A 105 -22.99 8.16 -19.94
C LYS A 105 -23.95 8.29 -21.11
N GLU A 106 -23.43 8.31 -22.34
CA GLU A 106 -24.25 8.28 -23.55
C GLU A 106 -25.19 7.06 -23.57
N LEU A 107 -24.69 5.88 -23.19
CA LEU A 107 -25.50 4.67 -23.07
C LEU A 107 -26.64 4.83 -22.03
N LYS A 108 -26.35 5.42 -20.87
CA LYS A 108 -27.36 5.65 -19.83
C LYS A 108 -28.46 6.60 -20.31
N GLU A 109 -28.07 7.73 -20.92
CA GLU A 109 -29.00 8.73 -21.46
C GLU A 109 -29.85 8.13 -22.59
N PHE A 110 -29.25 7.32 -23.47
CA PHE A 110 -29.95 6.65 -24.56
C PHE A 110 -30.98 5.63 -24.07
N VAL A 111 -30.65 4.84 -23.02
CA VAL A 111 -31.59 3.88 -22.42
C VAL A 111 -32.78 4.60 -21.79
N GLU A 112 -32.56 5.69 -21.05
CA GLU A 112 -33.67 6.48 -20.50
C GLU A 112 -34.52 7.14 -21.60
N GLY A 113 -33.90 7.63 -22.67
CA GLY A 113 -34.60 8.13 -23.86
C GLY A 113 -35.47 7.06 -24.52
N LEU A 114 -34.95 5.85 -24.72
CA LEU A 114 -35.71 4.72 -25.26
C LEU A 114 -36.88 4.31 -24.36
N LYS A 115 -36.70 4.30 -23.04
CA LYS A 115 -37.78 3.97 -22.09
C LYS A 115 -38.95 4.94 -22.20
N ASN A 116 -38.65 6.24 -22.24
CA ASN A 116 -39.67 7.28 -22.42
C ASN A 116 -40.36 7.17 -23.79
N LEU A 117 -39.59 6.90 -24.85
CA LEU A 117 -40.15 6.70 -26.18
C LEU A 117 -41.11 5.50 -26.21
N TYR A 118 -40.75 4.37 -25.60
CA TYR A 118 -41.65 3.22 -25.48
C TYR A 118 -42.92 3.59 -24.70
N LEU A 119 -42.81 4.24 -23.54
CA LEU A 119 -43.98 4.68 -22.76
C LEU A 119 -44.93 5.56 -23.58
N ASP A 120 -44.39 6.54 -24.31
CA ASP A 120 -45.17 7.44 -25.16
C ASP A 120 -45.86 6.69 -26.31
N LYS A 121 -45.14 5.79 -27.00
CA LYS A 121 -45.70 5.02 -28.13
C LYS A 121 -46.74 4.01 -27.69
N ILE A 122 -46.57 3.39 -26.53
CA ILE A 122 -47.56 2.51 -25.89
C ILE A 122 -48.80 3.32 -25.55
N PHE A 123 -48.66 4.43 -24.82
CA PHE A 123 -49.78 5.29 -24.44
C PHE A 123 -50.58 5.75 -25.67
N ASN A 124 -49.87 6.17 -26.72
CA ASN A 124 -50.47 6.50 -28.01
C ASN A 124 -51.22 5.32 -28.60
N PHE A 125 -50.64 4.11 -28.68
CA PHE A 125 -51.35 2.96 -29.24
C PHE A 125 -52.69 2.66 -28.53
N TYR A 126 -52.77 2.85 -27.21
CA TYR A 126 -54.03 2.66 -26.47
C TYR A 126 -55.07 3.73 -26.81
N HIS A 127 -54.67 5.00 -26.91
CA HIS A 127 -55.59 6.15 -27.00
C HIS A 127 -55.80 6.73 -28.40
N SER A 128 -54.89 6.47 -29.33
CA SER A 128 -54.92 7.06 -30.66
C SER A 128 -55.85 6.27 -31.58
N SER A 129 -56.75 7.00 -32.26
CA SER A 129 -57.59 6.50 -33.35
C SER A 129 -56.86 6.41 -34.70
N SER A 130 -55.53 6.46 -34.69
CA SER A 130 -54.68 6.51 -35.89
C SER A 130 -54.58 5.17 -36.62
N ASN A 131 -54.98 4.06 -36.01
CA ASN A 131 -54.98 2.74 -36.65
C ASN A 131 -56.40 2.34 -37.05
N GLU A 132 -56.75 2.61 -38.31
CA GLU A 132 -58.09 2.29 -38.87
C GLU A 132 -58.45 0.80 -38.76
N GLU A 133 -57.47 -0.11 -38.78
CA GLU A 133 -57.72 -1.55 -38.66
C GLU A 133 -58.05 -1.96 -37.22
N LYS A 134 -57.34 -1.38 -36.23
CA LYS A 134 -57.66 -1.56 -34.81
C LYS A 134 -59.07 -1.04 -34.50
N GLU A 135 -59.40 0.17 -34.96
CA GLU A 135 -60.72 0.77 -34.74
C GLU A 135 -61.84 -0.06 -35.39
N LYS A 136 -61.64 -0.58 -36.62
CA LYS A 136 -62.59 -1.49 -37.27
C LYS A 136 -62.84 -2.75 -36.44
N ILE A 137 -61.80 -3.36 -35.87
CA ILE A 137 -61.93 -4.56 -35.04
C ILE A 137 -62.68 -4.22 -33.74
N LEU A 138 -62.35 -3.11 -33.08
CA LEU A 138 -63.06 -2.67 -31.87
C LEU A 138 -64.53 -2.35 -32.14
N ASP A 139 -64.84 -1.67 -33.24
CA ASP A 139 -66.19 -1.38 -33.70
C ASP A 139 -66.97 -2.67 -34.01
N ASP A 140 -66.35 -3.64 -34.68
CA ASP A 140 -66.97 -4.91 -35.02
C ASP A 140 -67.24 -5.76 -33.77
N VAL A 141 -66.33 -5.73 -32.79
CA VAL A 141 -66.55 -6.35 -31.46
C VAL A 141 -67.70 -5.69 -30.74
N GLN A 142 -67.74 -4.34 -30.70
CA GLN A 142 -68.84 -3.61 -30.08
C GLN A 142 -70.18 -3.90 -30.77
N LYS A 143 -70.25 -3.87 -32.11
CA LYS A 143 -71.45 -4.19 -32.89
C LYS A 143 -71.93 -5.62 -32.62
N LYS A 144 -71.02 -6.60 -32.63
CA LYS A 144 -71.34 -8.00 -32.31
C LYS A 144 -71.82 -8.11 -30.87
N ARG A 145 -71.17 -7.46 -29.91
CA ARG A 145 -71.55 -7.44 -28.50
C ARG A 145 -72.95 -6.87 -28.29
N SER A 146 -73.24 -5.71 -28.87
CA SER A 146 -74.58 -5.10 -28.85
C SER A 146 -75.63 -6.00 -29.50
N CYS A 147 -75.31 -6.66 -30.62
CA CYS A 147 -76.21 -7.60 -31.28
C CYS A 147 -76.54 -8.82 -30.40
N PHE A 148 -75.52 -9.48 -29.83
CA PHE A 148 -75.71 -10.64 -28.96
C PHE A 148 -76.47 -10.28 -27.67
N ILE A 149 -76.19 -9.13 -27.07
CA ILE A 149 -76.92 -8.63 -25.89
C ILE A 149 -78.37 -8.28 -26.27
N SER A 150 -78.60 -7.65 -27.43
CA SER A 150 -79.96 -7.31 -27.87
C SER A 150 -80.80 -8.56 -28.13
N ASN A 151 -80.22 -9.59 -28.75
CA ASN A 151 -80.86 -10.89 -28.93
C ASN A 151 -81.19 -11.55 -27.58
N LEU A 152 -80.29 -11.46 -26.58
CA LEU A 152 -80.54 -11.93 -25.22
C LEU A 152 -81.71 -11.19 -24.53
N VAL A 153 -81.78 -9.86 -24.70
CA VAL A 153 -82.86 -9.03 -24.17
C VAL A 153 -84.20 -9.36 -24.83
N GLU A 154 -84.23 -9.59 -26.15
CA GLU A 154 -85.45 -10.00 -26.86
C GLU A 154 -85.91 -11.40 -26.46
N MET A 155 -84.98 -12.37 -26.35
CA MET A 155 -85.31 -13.73 -25.91
C MET A 155 -85.84 -13.74 -24.47
N ALA A 156 -85.24 -12.96 -23.56
CA ALA A 156 -85.73 -12.81 -22.20
C ALA A 156 -87.16 -12.25 -22.18
N LYS A 157 -87.43 -11.17 -22.94
CA LYS A 157 -88.77 -10.56 -23.02
C LYS A 157 -89.82 -11.51 -23.59
N ASN A 158 -89.49 -12.27 -24.64
CA ASN A 158 -90.40 -13.24 -25.27
C ASN A 158 -90.77 -14.40 -24.33
N GLU A 159 -89.89 -14.77 -23.41
CA GLU A 159 -90.15 -15.78 -22.38
C GLU A 159 -90.74 -15.21 -21.08
N GLY A 160 -91.01 -13.88 -21.04
CA GLY A 160 -91.62 -13.21 -19.90
C GLY A 160 -90.64 -12.84 -18.79
N PHE A 161 -89.40 -12.48 -19.12
CA PHE A 161 -88.37 -12.03 -18.18
C PHE A 161 -87.73 -10.70 -18.59
N GLU A 162 -87.33 -9.90 -17.61
CA GLU A 162 -86.45 -8.74 -17.77
C GLU A 162 -85.00 -9.14 -17.45
N LEU A 163 -84.06 -8.72 -18.31
CA LEU A 163 -82.63 -8.97 -18.14
C LEU A 163 -81.99 -7.83 -17.35
N LYS A 164 -81.39 -8.11 -16.19
CA LYS A 164 -80.54 -7.16 -15.45
C LYS A 164 -79.10 -7.63 -15.37
N ALA A 165 -78.16 -6.71 -15.54
CA ALA A 165 -76.75 -6.97 -15.32
C ALA A 165 -76.46 -7.08 -13.82
N THR A 166 -75.70 -8.10 -13.42
CA THR A 166 -75.19 -8.29 -12.06
C THR A 166 -73.67 -8.45 -12.08
N THR A 167 -73.03 -8.42 -10.92
CA THR A 167 -71.57 -8.59 -10.80
C THR A 167 -71.07 -9.97 -11.25
N SER A 168 -71.96 -10.95 -11.39
CA SER A 168 -71.64 -12.32 -11.83
C SER A 168 -72.28 -12.68 -13.19
N GLY A 169 -72.71 -11.70 -13.98
CA GLY A 169 -73.29 -11.90 -15.31
C GLY A 169 -74.68 -11.28 -15.45
N PHE A 170 -75.67 -12.09 -15.84
CA PHE A 170 -77.05 -11.63 -16.04
C PHE A 170 -78.01 -12.31 -15.06
N ALA A 171 -78.93 -11.53 -14.50
CA ALA A 171 -80.08 -12.01 -13.74
C ALA A 171 -81.35 -11.85 -14.58
N PHE A 172 -82.14 -12.92 -14.65
CA PHE A 172 -83.43 -12.94 -15.32
C PHE A 172 -84.54 -12.76 -14.28
N ILE A 173 -85.27 -11.66 -14.36
CA ILE A 173 -86.35 -11.30 -13.42
C ILE A 173 -87.70 -11.60 -14.11
N PRO A 174 -88.57 -12.46 -13.56
CA PRO A 174 -89.83 -12.79 -14.19
C PRO A 174 -90.79 -11.59 -14.23
N LEU A 175 -91.54 -11.48 -15.33
CA LEU A 175 -92.55 -10.45 -15.59
C LEU A 175 -93.96 -11.05 -15.52
N LYS A 176 -94.89 -10.33 -14.89
CA LYS A 176 -96.32 -10.64 -14.88
C LYS A 176 -97.09 -9.43 -15.38
N GLU A 177 -97.88 -9.59 -16.45
CA GLU A 177 -98.62 -8.51 -17.11
C GLU A 177 -97.77 -7.29 -17.53
N GLY A 178 -96.46 -7.49 -17.74
CA GLY A 178 -95.53 -6.44 -18.17
C GLY A 178 -94.75 -5.75 -17.04
N GLU A 179 -95.00 -6.10 -15.77
CA GLU A 179 -94.27 -5.58 -14.61
C GLU A 179 -93.44 -6.67 -13.91
N ALA A 180 -92.29 -6.29 -13.34
CA ALA A 180 -91.37 -7.20 -12.66
C ALA A 180 -91.95 -7.68 -11.32
N ILE A 181 -91.98 -9.00 -11.12
CA ILE A 181 -92.53 -9.61 -9.90
C ILE A 181 -91.57 -9.40 -8.72
N THR A 182 -92.10 -9.00 -7.57
CA THR A 182 -91.30 -8.89 -6.32
C THR A 182 -91.17 -10.25 -5.61
N GLU A 183 -90.14 -10.44 -4.77
CA GLU A 183 -89.91 -11.72 -4.05
C GLU A 183 -91.15 -12.20 -3.27
N LYS A 184 -91.92 -11.28 -2.68
CA LYS A 184 -93.15 -11.59 -1.92
C LYS A 184 -94.29 -12.09 -2.81
N GLU A 185 -94.35 -11.63 -4.05
CA GLU A 185 -95.37 -12.03 -5.03
C GLU A 185 -94.99 -13.35 -5.70
N TYR A 186 -93.69 -13.61 -5.86
CA TYR A 186 -93.17 -14.89 -6.32
C TYR A 186 -93.52 -16.02 -5.33
N ASP A 187 -93.36 -15.79 -4.03
CA ASP A 187 -93.62 -16.79 -3.00
C ASP A 187 -95.09 -17.22 -2.86
N ASN A 188 -96.05 -16.37 -3.29
CA ASN A 188 -97.48 -16.66 -3.27
C ASN A 188 -98.00 -17.36 -4.55
N LEU A 189 -97.14 -17.68 -5.52
CA LEU A 189 -97.51 -18.39 -6.75
C LEU A 189 -97.74 -19.90 -6.51
N GLU A 190 -98.66 -20.50 -7.27
CA GLU A 190 -98.91 -21.95 -7.27
C GLU A 190 -97.65 -22.75 -7.65
N ALA A 191 -97.47 -23.93 -7.05
CA ALA A 191 -96.27 -24.76 -7.23
C ALA A 191 -95.97 -25.09 -8.71
N ASN A 192 -97.00 -25.37 -9.52
CA ASN A 192 -96.85 -25.64 -10.95
C ASN A 192 -96.31 -24.42 -11.72
N PHE A 193 -96.70 -23.21 -11.34
CA PHE A 193 -96.26 -21.97 -12.00
C PHE A 193 -94.82 -21.60 -11.59
N LYS A 194 -94.44 -21.90 -10.35
CA LYS A 194 -93.04 -21.77 -9.88
C LYS A 194 -92.09 -22.73 -10.61
N GLU A 195 -92.50 -23.98 -10.84
CA GLU A 195 -91.71 -24.94 -11.63
C GLU A 195 -91.54 -24.48 -13.09
N GLU A 196 -92.58 -23.91 -13.69
CA GLU A 196 -92.53 -23.40 -15.07
C GLU A 196 -91.58 -22.20 -15.21
N ILE A 197 -91.63 -21.24 -14.27
CA ILE A 197 -90.70 -20.10 -14.23
C ILE A 197 -89.26 -20.58 -14.02
N THR A 198 -89.04 -21.53 -13.10
CA THR A 198 -87.70 -22.06 -12.80
C THR A 198 -87.10 -22.80 -14.00
N SER A 199 -87.92 -23.56 -14.73
CA SER A 199 -87.51 -24.27 -15.96
C SER A 199 -87.14 -23.30 -17.09
N LYS A 200 -87.94 -22.25 -17.33
CA LYS A 200 -87.66 -21.20 -18.33
C LYS A 200 -86.41 -20.39 -17.95
N ALA A 201 -86.30 -19.96 -16.68
CA ALA A 201 -85.11 -19.27 -16.17
C ALA A 201 -83.83 -20.11 -16.30
N GLY A 202 -83.90 -21.43 -16.05
CA GLY A 202 -82.79 -22.36 -16.25
C GLY A 202 -82.33 -22.44 -17.71
N ARG A 203 -83.27 -22.48 -18.66
CA ARG A 203 -82.95 -22.46 -20.11
C ARG A 203 -82.34 -21.14 -20.55
N LEU A 204 -82.90 -20.02 -20.10
CA LEU A 204 -82.37 -18.68 -20.38
C LEU A 204 -80.96 -18.50 -19.79
N LYS A 205 -80.69 -19.05 -18.61
CA LYS A 205 -79.36 -19.05 -18.00
C LYS A 205 -78.33 -19.81 -18.83
N ILE A 206 -78.66 -21.02 -19.30
CA ILE A 206 -77.77 -21.82 -20.18
C ILE A 206 -77.51 -21.07 -21.50
N ASN A 207 -78.54 -20.41 -22.05
CA ASN A 207 -78.39 -19.62 -23.28
C ASN A 207 -77.53 -18.37 -23.06
N ALA A 208 -77.66 -17.68 -21.92
CA ALA A 208 -76.79 -16.57 -21.55
C ALA A 208 -75.34 -17.03 -21.33
N GLU A 209 -75.11 -18.18 -20.70
CA GLU A 209 -73.78 -18.76 -20.55
C GLU A 209 -73.15 -19.04 -21.92
N ASN A 210 -73.88 -19.65 -22.86
CA ASN A 210 -73.41 -19.88 -24.24
C ASN A 210 -73.10 -18.57 -25.00
N VAL A 211 -73.89 -17.51 -24.79
CA VAL A 211 -73.65 -16.21 -25.41
C VAL A 211 -72.44 -15.52 -24.78
N LEU A 212 -72.27 -15.60 -23.47
CA LEU A 212 -71.09 -15.10 -22.76
C LEU A 212 -69.81 -15.84 -23.21
N GLU A 213 -69.88 -17.16 -23.43
CA GLU A 213 -68.77 -17.94 -23.99
C GLU A 213 -68.41 -17.49 -25.41
N LYS A 214 -69.41 -17.30 -26.28
CA LYS A 214 -69.18 -16.79 -27.64
C LYS A 214 -68.61 -15.38 -27.66
N LEU A 215 -69.09 -14.49 -26.77
CA LEU A 215 -68.55 -13.14 -26.62
C LEU A 215 -67.10 -13.18 -26.16
N LYS A 216 -66.78 -14.04 -25.18
CA LYS A 216 -65.42 -14.27 -24.71
C LYS A 216 -64.51 -14.82 -25.82
N GLU A 217 -65.00 -15.73 -26.65
CA GLU A 217 -64.25 -16.25 -27.81
C GLU A 217 -63.98 -15.17 -28.86
N ILE A 218 -64.98 -14.31 -29.15
CA ILE A 218 -64.83 -13.16 -30.04
C ILE A 218 -63.81 -12.17 -29.47
N GLU A 219 -63.88 -11.84 -28.17
CA GLU A 219 -62.92 -10.95 -27.51
C GLU A 219 -61.50 -11.52 -27.57
N LEU A 220 -61.31 -12.82 -27.25
CA LEU A 220 -60.00 -13.47 -27.30
C LEU A 220 -59.39 -13.49 -28.71
N ASN A 221 -60.20 -13.75 -29.75
CA ASN A 221 -59.73 -13.73 -31.13
C ASN A 221 -59.39 -12.30 -31.59
N SER A 222 -60.20 -11.32 -31.20
CA SER A 222 -59.95 -9.91 -31.52
C SER A 222 -58.70 -9.38 -30.81
N ILE A 223 -58.43 -9.82 -29.57
CA ILE A 223 -57.18 -9.51 -28.86
C ILE A 223 -55.97 -10.07 -29.61
N LYS A 224 -56.05 -11.28 -30.19
CA LYS A 224 -54.95 -11.85 -30.98
C LYS A 224 -54.68 -11.02 -32.24
N GLU A 225 -55.72 -10.66 -32.97
CA GLU A 225 -55.60 -9.81 -34.18
C GLU A 225 -55.01 -8.43 -33.84
N ILE A 226 -55.46 -7.82 -32.74
CA ILE A 226 -54.90 -6.53 -32.27
C ILE A 226 -53.45 -6.69 -31.81
N LYS A 227 -53.05 -7.82 -31.21
CA LYS A 227 -51.65 -8.08 -30.85
C LYS A 227 -50.73 -8.14 -32.08
N ASP A 228 -51.20 -8.69 -33.20
CA ASP A 228 -50.45 -8.70 -34.47
C ASP A 228 -50.32 -7.29 -35.08
N ILE A 229 -51.38 -6.48 -34.99
CA ILE A 229 -51.35 -5.06 -35.36
C ILE A 229 -50.40 -4.29 -34.44
N TYR A 230 -50.44 -4.56 -33.14
CA TYR A 230 -49.60 -3.88 -32.15
C TYR A 230 -48.11 -4.16 -32.39
N LYS A 231 -47.79 -5.42 -32.74
CA LYS A 231 -46.43 -5.79 -33.16
C LYS A 231 -45.96 -4.99 -34.37
N SER A 232 -46.79 -4.90 -35.41
CA SER A 232 -46.44 -4.16 -36.64
C SER A 232 -46.26 -2.67 -36.37
N TYR A 233 -47.13 -2.08 -35.54
CA TYR A 233 -47.04 -0.68 -35.10
C TYR A 233 -45.73 -0.41 -34.35
N LEU A 234 -45.35 -1.25 -33.39
CA LEU A 234 -44.09 -1.06 -32.65
C LEU A 234 -42.86 -1.25 -33.55
N ASP A 235 -42.89 -2.19 -34.50
CA ASP A 235 -41.79 -2.40 -35.44
C ASP A 235 -41.58 -1.17 -36.36
N ASP A 236 -42.66 -0.53 -36.82
CA ASP A 236 -42.60 0.66 -37.65
C ASP A 236 -42.19 1.92 -36.86
N GLU A 237 -42.83 2.19 -35.73
CA GLU A 237 -42.57 3.39 -34.92
C GLU A 237 -41.18 3.37 -34.25
N MET A 238 -40.67 2.20 -33.90
CA MET A 238 -39.34 2.06 -33.28
C MET A 238 -38.22 1.87 -34.30
N LYS A 239 -38.51 1.85 -35.61
CA LYS A 239 -37.53 1.57 -36.66
C LYS A 239 -36.38 2.57 -36.66
N GLU A 240 -36.69 3.87 -36.61
CA GLU A 240 -35.69 4.95 -36.60
C GLU A 240 -34.77 4.84 -35.37
N ALA A 241 -35.34 4.64 -34.19
CA ALA A 241 -34.57 4.47 -32.94
C ALA A 241 -33.68 3.21 -32.97
N LYS A 242 -34.18 2.09 -33.56
CA LYS A 242 -33.40 0.86 -33.77
C LYS A 242 -32.26 1.04 -34.79
N GLU A 243 -32.39 1.96 -35.74
CA GLU A 243 -31.34 2.30 -36.70
C GLU A 243 -30.28 3.22 -36.06
N GLU A 244 -30.70 4.25 -35.32
CA GLU A 244 -29.81 5.17 -34.58
C GLU A 244 -28.92 4.41 -33.58
N LEU A 245 -29.49 3.45 -32.86
CA LEU A 245 -28.78 2.54 -31.96
C LEU A 245 -27.62 1.78 -32.64
N LYS A 246 -27.77 1.39 -33.91
CA LYS A 246 -26.73 0.68 -34.67
C LYS A 246 -25.61 1.60 -35.12
N GLU A 247 -25.91 2.88 -35.38
CA GLU A 247 -24.91 3.86 -35.80
C GLU A 247 -24.07 4.32 -34.61
N ILE A 248 -24.68 4.64 -33.47
CA ILE A 248 -23.97 5.15 -32.28
C ILE A 248 -23.07 4.07 -31.65
N PHE A 249 -23.61 2.87 -31.41
CA PHE A 249 -22.92 1.77 -30.70
C PHE A 249 -22.32 0.71 -31.63
N LYS A 250 -21.92 1.11 -32.84
CA LYS A 250 -21.38 0.20 -33.86
C LYS A 250 -20.09 -0.50 -33.43
N ILE A 251 -19.28 0.18 -32.62
CA ILE A 251 -17.98 -0.30 -32.15
C ILE A 251 -18.16 -1.18 -30.90
N GLU A 252 -19.10 -0.83 -30.03
CA GLU A 252 -19.41 -1.47 -28.75
C GLU A 252 -20.38 -2.65 -28.93
N LYS A 253 -19.83 -3.79 -29.36
CA LYS A 253 -20.63 -5.02 -29.61
C LYS A 253 -21.50 -5.45 -28.42
N ASP A 254 -21.00 -5.31 -27.20
CA ASP A 254 -21.72 -5.74 -26.00
C ASP A 254 -22.87 -4.79 -25.64
N ALA A 255 -22.65 -3.47 -25.74
CA ALA A 255 -23.71 -2.47 -25.59
C ALA A 255 -24.81 -2.65 -26.65
N LEU A 256 -24.40 -2.84 -27.91
CA LEU A 256 -25.33 -3.08 -29.01
C LEU A 256 -26.16 -4.36 -28.80
N LYS A 257 -25.54 -5.42 -28.29
CA LYS A 257 -26.23 -6.69 -27.98
C LYS A 257 -27.25 -6.49 -26.86
N PHE A 258 -26.87 -5.82 -25.78
CA PHE A 258 -27.76 -5.50 -24.66
C PHE A 258 -28.98 -4.71 -25.13
N LEU A 259 -28.78 -3.62 -25.88
CA LEU A 259 -29.89 -2.78 -26.33
C LEU A 259 -30.84 -3.51 -27.30
N LYS A 260 -30.30 -4.38 -28.18
CA LYS A 260 -31.13 -5.23 -29.05
C LYS A 260 -31.96 -6.23 -28.27
N GLU A 261 -31.36 -6.90 -27.28
CA GLU A 261 -32.08 -7.83 -26.39
C GLU A 261 -33.17 -7.10 -25.59
N MET A 262 -32.90 -5.88 -25.11
CA MET A 262 -33.87 -5.01 -24.44
C MET A 262 -35.06 -4.72 -25.35
N CYS A 263 -34.85 -4.23 -26.57
CA CYS A 263 -35.95 -3.90 -27.50
C CYS A 263 -36.83 -5.13 -27.80
N ILE A 264 -36.21 -6.27 -28.12
CA ILE A 264 -36.93 -7.51 -28.44
C ILE A 264 -37.76 -8.00 -27.25
N ASN A 265 -37.21 -7.93 -26.04
CA ASN A 265 -37.90 -8.41 -24.84
C ASN A 265 -39.02 -7.48 -24.42
N ILE A 266 -38.79 -6.16 -24.45
CA ILE A 266 -39.82 -5.14 -24.17
C ILE A 266 -41.00 -5.33 -25.12
N GLU A 267 -40.75 -5.41 -26.43
CA GLU A 267 -41.80 -5.59 -27.44
C GLU A 267 -42.58 -6.88 -27.21
N LYS A 268 -41.89 -8.00 -26.98
CA LYS A 268 -42.54 -9.29 -26.74
C LYS A 268 -43.42 -9.31 -25.50
N GLU A 269 -42.94 -8.76 -24.38
CA GLU A 269 -43.68 -8.76 -23.11
C GLU A 269 -44.84 -7.74 -23.12
N ILE A 270 -44.66 -6.57 -23.73
CA ILE A 270 -45.75 -5.58 -23.89
C ILE A 270 -46.92 -6.17 -24.70
N ILE A 271 -46.62 -6.85 -25.81
CA ILE A 271 -47.65 -7.52 -26.63
C ILE A 271 -48.37 -8.60 -25.81
N ASN A 272 -47.67 -9.27 -24.89
CA ASN A 272 -48.31 -10.26 -24.01
C ASN A 272 -49.24 -9.61 -22.99
N ILE A 273 -48.87 -8.46 -22.42
CA ILE A 273 -49.62 -7.73 -21.39
C ILE A 273 -50.97 -7.21 -21.92
N TYR A 274 -51.03 -6.73 -23.16
CA TYR A 274 -52.17 -6.01 -23.73
C TYR A 274 -53.56 -6.62 -23.41
N SER A 275 -54.44 -5.84 -22.77
CA SER A 275 -55.79 -6.22 -22.34
C SER A 275 -56.92 -5.27 -22.79
N MET A 276 -56.71 -4.45 -23.83
CA MET A 276 -57.62 -3.41 -24.37
C MET A 276 -57.83 -2.18 -23.47
N ASN A 277 -57.58 -2.25 -22.16
CA ASN A 277 -57.68 -1.13 -21.23
C ASN A 277 -56.29 -0.73 -20.71
N TYR A 278 -55.94 0.56 -20.80
CA TYR A 278 -54.63 1.04 -20.37
C TYR A 278 -54.49 1.00 -18.85
N ASP A 279 -55.53 1.39 -18.11
CA ASP A 279 -55.49 1.47 -16.64
C ASP A 279 -55.24 0.10 -15.99
N ASP A 280 -55.66 -0.99 -16.65
CA ASP A 280 -55.41 -2.37 -16.18
C ASP A 280 -53.97 -2.85 -16.46
N ASP A 281 -53.29 -2.22 -17.42
CA ASP A 281 -51.97 -2.61 -17.91
C ASP A 281 -50.84 -1.66 -17.46
N GLU A 282 -51.16 -0.42 -17.06
CA GLU A 282 -50.21 0.66 -16.76
C GLU A 282 -49.14 0.23 -15.74
N ASP A 283 -49.55 -0.34 -14.60
CA ASP A 283 -48.63 -0.80 -13.56
C ASP A 283 -47.65 -1.86 -14.10
N ARG A 284 -48.13 -2.79 -14.94
CA ARG A 284 -47.33 -3.88 -15.50
C ARG A 284 -46.36 -3.37 -16.57
N ILE A 285 -46.80 -2.38 -17.37
CA ILE A 285 -45.96 -1.72 -18.37
C ILE A 285 -44.83 -0.94 -17.68
N ASN A 286 -45.17 -0.16 -16.65
CA ASN A 286 -44.19 0.59 -15.87
C ASN A 286 -43.20 -0.34 -15.17
N GLU A 287 -43.67 -1.43 -14.56
CA GLU A 287 -42.80 -2.42 -13.92
C GLU A 287 -41.86 -3.10 -14.95
N LEU A 288 -42.35 -3.39 -16.16
CA LEU A 288 -41.54 -3.98 -17.24
C LEU A 288 -40.43 -3.04 -17.70
N ILE A 289 -40.76 -1.76 -17.92
CA ILE A 289 -39.82 -0.77 -18.46
C ILE A 289 -38.78 -0.38 -17.40
N GLN A 290 -39.17 -0.28 -16.12
CA GLN A 290 -38.26 0.03 -15.02
C GLN A 290 -37.25 -1.10 -14.72
N LYS A 291 -37.46 -2.33 -15.18
CA LYS A 291 -36.48 -3.44 -15.03
C LYS A 291 -35.17 -3.17 -15.74
N TYR A 292 -35.18 -2.36 -16.80
CA TYR A 292 -33.99 -2.00 -17.57
C TYR A 292 -33.41 -0.69 -17.07
N GLY A 293 -32.13 -0.74 -16.68
CA GLY A 293 -31.38 0.41 -16.19
C GLY A 293 -29.89 0.24 -16.47
N VAL A 294 -29.20 1.38 -16.44
CA VAL A 294 -27.74 1.45 -16.58
C VAL A 294 -27.19 2.27 -15.43
N ASN A 295 -26.27 1.69 -14.66
CA ASN A 295 -25.46 2.43 -13.69
C ASN A 295 -24.01 2.48 -14.18
N VAL A 296 -23.51 3.69 -14.40
CA VAL A 296 -22.12 3.95 -14.78
C VAL A 296 -21.31 4.02 -13.50
N LEU A 297 -20.54 2.96 -13.22
CA LEU A 297 -19.69 2.90 -12.02
C LEU A 297 -18.46 3.78 -12.20
N VAL A 298 -17.74 3.61 -13.32
CA VAL A 298 -16.52 4.36 -13.59
C VAL A 298 -16.69 5.06 -14.92
N ASP A 299 -16.69 6.39 -14.84
CA ASP A 299 -16.68 7.30 -15.98
C ASP A 299 -15.26 7.84 -16.20
N ASN A 300 -14.82 7.79 -17.46
CA ASN A 300 -13.55 8.28 -17.93
C ASN A 300 -13.68 9.33 -19.05
N GLU A 301 -14.83 10.02 -19.13
CA GLU A 301 -14.99 11.22 -19.96
C GLU A 301 -13.88 12.25 -19.68
N GLY A 302 -13.22 12.72 -20.74
CA GLY A 302 -12.16 13.74 -20.64
C GLY A 302 -10.82 13.26 -20.07
N ILE A 303 -10.62 11.95 -19.90
CA ILE A 303 -9.40 11.38 -19.32
C ILE A 303 -8.41 10.97 -20.40
N GLU A 304 -7.19 11.50 -20.32
CA GLU A 304 -6.13 11.23 -21.32
C GLU A 304 -5.45 9.87 -21.14
N CYS A 305 -5.38 9.34 -19.91
CA CYS A 305 -4.68 8.10 -19.59
C CYS A 305 -5.26 7.39 -18.34
N SER A 306 -4.95 6.11 -18.18
CA SER A 306 -5.35 5.32 -17.01
C SER A 306 -4.99 5.99 -15.68
N LYS A 307 -5.85 5.82 -14.67
CA LYS A 307 -5.71 6.45 -13.36
C LYS A 307 -4.66 5.74 -12.51
N VAL A 308 -3.90 6.53 -11.76
CA VAL A 308 -3.08 6.04 -10.64
C VAL A 308 -3.75 6.50 -9.35
N ILE A 309 -4.12 5.56 -8.50
CA ILE A 309 -4.81 5.83 -7.23
C ILE A 309 -3.91 5.40 -6.08
N PHE A 310 -3.79 6.25 -5.08
CA PHE A 310 -3.21 5.87 -3.80
C PHE A 310 -4.36 5.74 -2.82
N GLU A 311 -4.58 4.54 -2.29
CA GLU A 311 -5.60 4.28 -1.28
C GLU A 311 -4.98 4.45 0.11
N GLU A 312 -5.37 5.52 0.79
CA GLU A 312 -4.88 5.86 2.14
C GLU A 312 -5.48 4.94 3.21
N ASP A 313 -6.75 4.57 3.06
CA ASP A 313 -7.48 3.70 3.98
C ASP A 313 -8.10 2.52 3.21
N PRO A 314 -7.34 1.43 3.01
CA PRO A 314 -7.75 0.29 2.20
C PRO A 314 -8.72 -0.62 2.97
N SER A 315 -9.83 -0.08 3.45
CA SER A 315 -10.97 -0.86 3.94
C SER A 315 -11.60 -1.66 2.80
N ILE A 316 -12.33 -2.74 3.12
CA ILE A 316 -12.97 -3.58 2.09
C ILE A 316 -13.92 -2.73 1.24
N ASN A 317 -14.68 -1.83 1.86
CA ASN A 317 -15.58 -0.91 1.18
C ASN A 317 -14.84 0.04 0.23
N ASN A 318 -13.71 0.61 0.66
CA ASN A 318 -12.94 1.52 -0.19
C ASN A 318 -12.26 0.78 -1.34
N LEU A 319 -11.77 -0.45 -1.12
CA LEU A 319 -11.09 -1.24 -2.15
C LEU A 319 -12.07 -1.79 -3.19
N ILE A 320 -13.13 -2.47 -2.74
CA ILE A 320 -14.06 -3.21 -3.60
C ILE A 320 -15.22 -2.32 -4.08
N GLY A 321 -15.71 -1.42 -3.22
CA GLY A 321 -16.93 -0.64 -3.42
C GLY A 321 -18.12 -1.24 -2.68
N THR A 322 -19.22 -0.50 -2.51
CA THR A 322 -20.37 -0.90 -1.70
C THR A 322 -21.63 -1.16 -2.54
N ILE A 323 -22.57 -1.91 -1.95
CA ILE A 323 -23.97 -1.94 -2.40
C ILE A 323 -24.77 -1.36 -1.26
N ASP A 324 -25.29 -0.16 -1.46
CA ASP A 324 -26.02 0.57 -0.45
C ASP A 324 -27.50 0.16 -0.43
N TYR A 325 -28.16 0.43 0.70
CA TYR A 325 -29.58 0.12 0.92
C TYR A 325 -30.29 1.39 1.38
N GLU A 326 -31.42 1.67 0.76
CA GLU A 326 -32.35 2.70 1.23
C GLU A 326 -33.42 2.10 2.11
N ASN A 327 -33.85 2.84 3.12
CA ASN A 327 -34.90 2.43 4.04
C ASN A 327 -36.20 3.15 3.71
N HIS A 328 -37.17 2.43 3.18
CA HIS A 328 -38.53 2.90 2.93
C HIS A 328 -39.47 2.26 3.95
N ASN A 329 -39.88 3.02 4.96
CA ASN A 329 -40.83 2.59 6.00
C ASN A 329 -40.45 1.28 6.74
N GLY A 330 -39.16 1.07 7.01
CA GLY A 330 -38.66 -0.13 7.69
C GLY A 330 -38.33 -1.30 6.75
N VAL A 331 -38.59 -1.14 5.45
CA VAL A 331 -38.16 -2.09 4.41
C VAL A 331 -36.90 -1.54 3.75
N TYR A 332 -35.81 -2.29 3.86
CA TYR A 332 -34.57 -1.97 3.15
C TYR A 332 -34.64 -2.50 1.72
N SER A 333 -34.50 -1.60 0.74
CA SER A 333 -34.41 -1.94 -0.68
C SER A 333 -33.06 -1.49 -1.25
N THR A 334 -32.61 -2.18 -2.29
CA THR A 334 -31.42 -1.82 -3.05
C THR A 334 -31.74 -1.89 -4.53
N ASP A 335 -31.13 -1.01 -5.32
CA ASP A 335 -31.32 -0.92 -6.75
C ASP A 335 -29.97 -0.75 -7.46
N LEU A 336 -30.00 -0.76 -8.79
CA LEU A 336 -28.82 -0.67 -9.63
C LEU A 336 -27.98 0.59 -9.34
N SER A 337 -28.62 1.70 -8.96
CA SER A 337 -27.99 3.01 -8.74
C SER A 337 -27.20 3.08 -7.43
N LEU A 338 -27.52 2.21 -6.46
CA LEU A 338 -26.88 2.12 -5.15
C LEU A 338 -25.60 1.26 -5.15
N ILE A 339 -25.15 0.80 -6.32
CA ILE A 339 -23.86 0.13 -6.46
C ILE A 339 -22.77 1.19 -6.67
N ASN A 340 -21.82 1.26 -5.73
CA ASN A 340 -20.74 2.23 -5.72
C ASN A 340 -19.37 1.57 -5.95
N PRO A 341 -18.52 2.12 -6.84
CA PRO A 341 -17.21 1.54 -7.13
C PRO A 341 -16.17 1.81 -6.04
N GLY A 342 -15.33 0.81 -5.79
CA GLY A 342 -14.10 0.96 -5.00
C GLY A 342 -12.89 1.44 -5.81
N SER A 343 -11.78 1.66 -5.13
CA SER A 343 -10.50 2.10 -5.67
C SER A 343 -9.89 1.11 -6.66
N ILE A 344 -10.20 -0.20 -6.55
CA ILE A 344 -9.78 -1.20 -7.54
C ILE A 344 -10.43 -0.93 -8.90
N LEU A 345 -11.74 -0.70 -8.93
CA LEU A 345 -12.46 -0.39 -10.17
C LEU A 345 -12.05 0.97 -10.73
N LYS A 346 -11.92 1.98 -9.86
CA LYS A 346 -11.51 3.33 -10.29
C LYS A 346 -10.09 3.35 -10.86
N ALA A 347 -9.21 2.44 -10.45
CA ALA A 347 -7.85 2.29 -10.96
C ALA A 347 -7.72 1.26 -12.10
N ASN A 348 -8.83 0.70 -12.59
CA ASN A 348 -8.80 -0.32 -13.64
C ASN A 348 -8.06 0.17 -14.90
N GLU A 349 -7.33 -0.74 -15.54
CA GLU A 349 -6.37 -0.46 -16.64
C GLU A 349 -5.20 0.47 -16.26
N GLY A 350 -5.06 0.81 -14.98
CA GLY A 350 -4.03 1.67 -14.43
C GLY A 350 -3.32 1.04 -13.25
N CYS A 351 -3.12 1.81 -12.19
CA CYS A 351 -2.32 1.38 -11.04
C CYS A 351 -2.93 1.82 -9.69
N LEU A 352 -2.92 0.90 -8.73
CA LEU A 352 -3.32 1.12 -7.34
C LEU A 352 -2.11 0.99 -6.41
N ILE A 353 -1.81 2.05 -5.66
CA ILE A 353 -0.74 2.09 -4.66
C ILE A 353 -1.39 1.94 -3.29
N ILE A 354 -0.86 1.05 -2.44
CA ILE A 354 -1.40 0.78 -1.10
C ILE A 354 -0.25 0.63 -0.10
N LYS A 355 -0.41 1.19 1.10
CA LYS A 355 0.50 0.93 2.22
C LYS A 355 0.13 -0.40 2.89
N VAL A 356 1.12 -1.26 3.09
CA VAL A 356 0.93 -2.61 3.65
C VAL A 356 0.39 -2.56 5.09
N ASP A 357 0.93 -1.67 5.93
CA ASP A 357 0.42 -1.50 7.30
C ASP A 357 -1.09 -1.20 7.30
N SER A 358 -1.51 -0.20 6.50
CA SER A 358 -2.92 0.20 6.40
C SER A 358 -3.82 -0.93 5.85
N LEU A 359 -3.26 -1.80 5.01
CA LEU A 359 -3.95 -2.97 4.47
C LEU A 359 -4.16 -4.07 5.51
N PHE A 360 -3.25 -4.20 6.48
CA PHE A 360 -3.36 -5.15 7.58
C PHE A 360 -4.17 -4.60 8.76
N ASP A 361 -4.17 -3.28 8.96
CA ASP A 361 -5.01 -2.61 9.95
C ASP A 361 -6.52 -2.80 9.67
N ASN A 362 -6.88 -3.05 8.41
CA ASN A 362 -8.25 -3.35 7.98
C ASN A 362 -8.47 -4.87 7.82
N PRO A 363 -9.21 -5.53 8.75
CA PRO A 363 -9.41 -6.97 8.70
C PRO A 363 -10.08 -7.42 7.40
N GLY A 364 -9.50 -8.43 6.73
CA GLY A 364 -10.05 -9.01 5.50
C GLY A 364 -9.73 -8.26 4.21
N SER A 365 -9.24 -7.01 4.25
CA SER A 365 -8.89 -6.25 3.05
C SER A 365 -7.82 -6.92 2.20
N TYR A 366 -6.76 -7.43 2.83
CA TYR A 366 -5.73 -8.21 2.12
C TYR A 366 -6.31 -9.46 1.45
N TYR A 367 -7.23 -10.16 2.12
CA TYR A 367 -7.86 -11.36 1.56
C TYR A 367 -8.65 -11.03 0.28
N TYR A 368 -9.48 -9.98 0.31
CA TYR A 368 -10.27 -9.58 -0.87
C TYR A 368 -9.41 -9.01 -1.99
N LEU A 369 -8.39 -8.20 -1.67
CA LEU A 369 -7.42 -7.73 -2.65
C LEU A 369 -6.74 -8.92 -3.35
N ARG A 370 -6.20 -9.87 -2.56
CA ARG A 370 -5.55 -11.07 -3.09
C ARG A 370 -6.52 -11.89 -3.95
N LYS A 371 -7.74 -12.14 -3.47
CA LYS A 371 -8.77 -12.89 -4.20
C LYS A 371 -9.07 -12.25 -5.55
N THR A 372 -9.26 -10.93 -5.58
CA THR A 372 -9.55 -10.16 -6.81
C THR A 372 -8.38 -10.16 -7.79
N LEU A 373 -7.13 -10.07 -7.30
CA LEU A 373 -5.95 -10.15 -8.16
C LEU A 373 -5.70 -11.55 -8.73
N MET A 374 -6.06 -12.61 -7.98
CA MET A 374 -5.93 -14.00 -8.45
C MET A 374 -7.01 -14.40 -9.45
N SER A 375 -8.24 -13.93 -9.26
CA SER A 375 -9.35 -14.24 -10.16
C SER A 375 -9.33 -13.39 -11.42
N GLY A 376 -8.64 -12.24 -11.40
CA GLY A 376 -8.79 -11.19 -12.41
C GLY A 376 -10.19 -10.58 -12.42
N LYS A 377 -10.98 -10.80 -11.35
CA LYS A 377 -12.40 -10.38 -11.27
C LYS A 377 -12.73 -9.78 -9.91
N LEU A 378 -13.44 -8.66 -9.91
CA LEU A 378 -13.97 -8.04 -8.71
C LEU A 378 -15.42 -8.47 -8.47
N SER A 379 -15.73 -8.89 -7.25
CA SER A 379 -17.09 -9.24 -6.81
C SER A 379 -17.42 -8.53 -5.49
N TYR A 380 -18.67 -8.09 -5.35
CA TYR A 380 -19.23 -7.45 -4.16
C TYR A 380 -19.69 -8.45 -3.07
N ASP A 381 -19.33 -9.74 -3.18
CA ASP A 381 -19.76 -10.83 -2.28
C ASP A 381 -19.24 -10.75 -0.83
N TYR A 382 -18.62 -9.65 -0.41
CA TYR A 382 -17.95 -9.53 0.90
C TYR A 382 -18.89 -9.16 2.06
N ASN A 383 -20.09 -8.64 1.78
CA ASN A 383 -21.05 -8.13 2.79
C ASN A 383 -21.95 -9.20 3.44
N LYS A 384 -21.72 -10.50 3.22
CA LYS A 384 -22.65 -11.55 3.66
C LYS A 384 -22.65 -11.82 5.16
N SER A 385 -21.54 -11.63 5.88
CA SER A 385 -21.40 -12.12 7.27
C SER A 385 -22.14 -11.32 8.35
N HIS A 386 -22.47 -10.05 8.13
CA HIS A 386 -23.25 -9.24 9.09
C HIS A 386 -24.71 -9.04 8.70
N LEU A 387 -25.01 -9.02 7.40
CA LEU A 387 -26.37 -8.82 6.91
C LEU A 387 -27.17 -10.12 6.82
N GLU A 388 -26.56 -11.31 6.95
CA GLU A 388 -27.29 -12.60 6.99
C GLU A 388 -28.33 -12.70 8.12
N PHE A 389 -28.24 -11.87 9.17
CA PHE A 389 -29.25 -11.80 10.25
C PHE A 389 -30.54 -11.08 9.83
N ILE A 390 -30.50 -10.27 8.77
CA ILE A 390 -31.64 -9.56 8.22
C ILE A 390 -31.77 -10.10 6.81
N ALA A 391 -32.74 -10.98 6.52
CA ALA A 391 -32.92 -11.57 5.20
C ALA A 391 -33.25 -10.50 4.12
N LEU A 392 -32.26 -9.68 3.77
CA LEU A 392 -32.33 -8.60 2.82
C LEU A 392 -32.30 -9.22 1.44
N ASN A 393 -33.30 -8.89 0.64
CA ASN A 393 -33.32 -9.19 -0.78
C ASN A 393 -32.25 -8.32 -1.48
N GLY A 394 -30.99 -8.73 -1.43
CA GLY A 394 -29.86 -8.01 -2.03
C GLY A 394 -29.68 -8.31 -3.52
N LEU A 395 -29.00 -7.39 -4.22
CA LEU A 395 -28.53 -7.61 -5.59
C LEU A 395 -27.38 -8.64 -5.62
N LYS A 396 -27.26 -9.36 -6.73
CA LYS A 396 -26.12 -10.23 -7.03
C LYS A 396 -25.47 -9.81 -8.35
N PRO A 397 -24.66 -8.73 -8.34
CA PRO A 397 -24.01 -8.26 -9.54
C PRO A 397 -23.01 -9.28 -10.08
N GLU A 398 -22.90 -9.36 -11.41
CA GLU A 398 -21.89 -10.17 -12.09
C GLU A 398 -20.48 -9.68 -11.74
N PRO A 399 -19.51 -10.57 -11.49
CA PRO A 399 -18.13 -10.15 -11.25
C PRO A 399 -17.54 -9.39 -12.44
N ILE A 400 -16.89 -8.25 -12.17
CA ILE A 400 -16.29 -7.37 -13.19
C ILE A 400 -14.87 -7.82 -13.48
N ASP A 401 -14.53 -8.06 -14.75
CA ASP A 401 -13.15 -8.35 -15.16
C ASP A 401 -12.26 -7.10 -14.95
N ILE A 402 -11.11 -7.29 -14.30
CA ILE A 402 -10.17 -6.20 -13.98
C ILE A 402 -8.79 -6.44 -14.59
N ASN A 403 -8.16 -5.36 -15.03
CA ASN A 403 -6.76 -5.31 -15.43
C ASN A 403 -6.04 -4.25 -14.60
N LEU A 404 -5.68 -4.58 -13.37
CA LEU A 404 -5.09 -3.64 -12.41
C LEU A 404 -3.65 -4.02 -12.09
N LYS A 405 -2.76 -3.02 -12.05
CA LYS A 405 -1.42 -3.16 -11.47
C LYS A 405 -1.41 -2.64 -10.03
N VAL A 406 -0.90 -3.45 -9.11
CA VAL A 406 -0.81 -3.06 -7.69
C VAL A 406 0.64 -2.81 -7.31
N VAL A 407 0.86 -1.71 -6.57
CA VAL A 407 2.12 -1.37 -5.93
C VAL A 407 1.90 -1.35 -4.43
N LEU A 408 2.47 -2.31 -3.72
CA LEU A 408 2.46 -2.33 -2.25
C LEU A 408 3.70 -1.61 -1.72
N ILE A 409 3.56 -0.80 -0.68
CA ILE A 409 4.67 -0.14 0.02
C ILE A 409 4.70 -0.64 1.46
N GLY A 410 5.81 -1.26 1.88
CA GLY A 410 5.99 -1.78 3.23
C GLY A 410 7.45 -2.03 3.59
N ASP A 411 7.69 -2.61 4.77
CA ASP A 411 9.04 -2.90 5.28
C ASP A 411 9.51 -4.32 4.91
N TYR A 412 10.80 -4.61 5.16
CA TYR A 412 11.35 -5.96 4.95
C TYR A 412 10.60 -7.02 5.75
N ARG A 413 10.19 -6.71 6.99
CA ARG A 413 9.51 -7.66 7.86
C ARG A 413 8.18 -8.11 7.25
N SER A 414 7.38 -7.18 6.75
CA SER A 414 6.09 -7.46 6.13
C SER A 414 6.26 -8.20 4.80
N PHE A 415 7.28 -7.85 4.01
CA PHE A 415 7.63 -8.59 2.80
C PHE A 415 7.98 -10.05 3.13
N ASP A 416 8.88 -10.28 4.08
CA ASP A 416 9.33 -11.63 4.45
C ASP A 416 8.18 -12.48 5.00
N LEU A 417 7.30 -11.89 5.83
CA LEU A 417 6.11 -12.58 6.33
C LEU A 417 5.18 -13.01 5.18
N LEU A 418 4.85 -12.10 4.28
CA LEU A 418 4.00 -12.42 3.12
C LEU A 418 4.68 -13.46 2.21
N TYR A 419 5.98 -13.31 1.95
CA TYR A 419 6.71 -14.20 1.08
C TYR A 419 6.83 -15.63 1.62
N HIS A 420 7.01 -15.81 2.94
CA HIS A 420 7.19 -17.14 3.52
C HIS A 420 5.87 -17.83 3.90
N TYR A 421 4.83 -17.07 4.24
CA TYR A 421 3.57 -17.62 4.74
C TYR A 421 2.40 -17.56 3.76
N ASP A 422 2.49 -16.81 2.65
CA ASP A 422 1.46 -16.73 1.61
C ASP A 422 2.00 -17.22 0.24
N GLU A 423 1.59 -18.41 -0.17
CA GLU A 423 1.98 -19.01 -1.45
C GLU A 423 1.46 -18.24 -2.67
N ASP A 424 0.35 -17.51 -2.54
CA ASP A 424 -0.22 -16.72 -3.62
C ASP A 424 0.47 -15.37 -3.76
N PHE A 425 0.99 -14.82 -2.65
CA PHE A 425 1.80 -13.60 -2.69
C PHE A 425 2.98 -13.73 -3.66
N LYS A 426 3.71 -14.85 -3.63
CA LYS A 426 4.82 -15.14 -4.56
C LYS A 426 4.40 -15.11 -6.03
N LYS A 427 3.17 -15.55 -6.32
CA LYS A 427 2.63 -15.57 -7.68
C LYS A 427 2.19 -14.19 -8.12
N LEU A 428 1.65 -13.40 -7.19
CA LEU A 428 1.06 -12.08 -7.41
C LEU A 428 2.09 -10.95 -7.48
N PHE A 429 3.13 -10.99 -6.65
CA PHE A 429 4.14 -9.94 -6.47
C PHE A 429 5.53 -10.48 -6.82
N ARG A 430 5.82 -10.59 -8.12
CA ARG A 430 7.09 -11.13 -8.63
C ARG A 430 8.21 -10.10 -8.69
N ILE A 431 7.86 -8.81 -8.67
CA ILE A 431 8.83 -7.72 -8.78
C ILE A 431 8.96 -7.07 -7.40
N LYS A 432 10.20 -7.00 -6.92
CA LYS A 432 10.56 -6.31 -5.69
C LYS A 432 11.41 -5.11 -6.05
N GLY A 433 11.00 -3.92 -5.61
CA GLY A 433 11.81 -2.71 -5.66
C GLY A 433 12.25 -2.31 -4.26
N GLU A 434 13.50 -1.92 -4.09
CA GLU A 434 14.04 -1.53 -2.79
C GLU A 434 14.49 -0.07 -2.84
N TYR A 435 13.98 0.74 -1.90
CA TYR A 435 14.51 2.07 -1.66
C TYR A 435 15.94 1.94 -1.13
N ASN A 436 16.88 2.61 -1.79
CA ASN A 436 18.27 2.62 -1.36
C ASN A 436 18.74 4.05 -1.07
N PRO A 437 18.87 4.44 0.21
CA PRO A 437 19.36 5.75 0.59
C PRO A 437 20.89 5.90 0.43
N TYR A 438 21.61 4.80 0.24
CA TYR A 438 23.07 4.82 0.09
C TYR A 438 23.45 4.94 -1.40
N LYS A 439 24.19 5.99 -1.74
CA LYS A 439 24.65 6.22 -3.13
C LYS A 439 26.13 6.47 -3.19
N ASN A 440 26.78 5.88 -4.20
CA ASN A 440 28.17 6.14 -4.50
C ASN A 440 28.35 7.58 -5.00
N ILE A 441 29.46 8.20 -4.62
CA ILE A 441 29.77 9.56 -5.05
C ILE A 441 30.24 9.55 -6.50
N ASP A 442 29.36 9.96 -7.40
CA ASP A 442 29.64 10.24 -8.80
C ASP A 442 29.15 11.65 -9.20
N ASN A 443 29.33 12.04 -10.47
CA ASN A 443 28.87 13.37 -10.92
C ASN A 443 27.34 13.51 -10.89
N LYS A 444 26.59 12.43 -11.13
CA LYS A 444 25.13 12.44 -11.12
C LYS A 444 24.59 12.72 -9.71
N LEU A 445 25.17 12.04 -8.71
CA LEU A 445 24.85 12.26 -7.31
C LEU A 445 25.17 13.70 -6.90
N LYS A 446 26.32 14.26 -7.31
CA LYS A 446 26.69 15.63 -6.94
C LYS A 446 25.66 16.64 -7.46
N ASP A 447 25.26 16.50 -8.72
CA ASP A 447 24.24 17.35 -9.33
C ASP A 447 22.89 17.19 -8.61
N TYR A 448 22.49 15.94 -8.32
CA TYR A 448 21.30 15.61 -7.57
C TYR A 448 21.30 16.21 -6.15
N LEU A 449 22.38 16.03 -5.38
CA LEU A 449 22.50 16.52 -4.01
C LEU A 449 22.36 18.04 -3.95
N VAL A 450 22.99 18.77 -4.89
CA VAL A 450 22.85 20.23 -4.98
C VAL A 450 21.40 20.61 -5.28
N SER A 451 20.75 19.91 -6.20
CA SER A 451 19.34 20.17 -6.53
C SER A 451 18.39 19.88 -5.37
N LEU A 452 18.67 18.81 -4.60
CA LEU A 452 17.91 18.43 -3.41
C LEU A 452 18.08 19.47 -2.29
N ILE A 453 19.32 19.90 -2.02
CA ILE A 453 19.59 20.97 -1.04
C ILE A 453 18.88 22.27 -1.45
N ASP A 454 18.94 22.65 -2.73
CA ASP A 454 18.30 23.85 -3.26
C ASP A 454 16.76 23.75 -3.17
N SER A 455 16.16 22.60 -3.49
CA SER A 455 14.70 22.39 -3.44
C SER A 455 14.18 22.41 -2.00
N THR A 456 14.84 21.70 -1.07
CA THR A 456 14.51 21.72 0.35
C THR A 456 14.72 23.12 0.96
N SER A 457 15.78 23.83 0.57
CA SER A 457 16.02 25.22 1.01
C SER A 457 14.90 26.16 0.58
N LYS A 458 14.43 26.06 -0.68
CA LYS A 458 13.28 26.83 -1.17
C LYS A 458 11.99 26.48 -0.44
N LYS A 459 11.71 25.19 -0.27
CA LYS A 459 10.52 24.68 0.46
C LYS A 459 10.46 25.25 1.88
N ASN A 460 11.60 25.35 2.55
CA ASN A 460 11.71 25.82 3.93
C ASN A 460 11.94 27.33 4.08
N ASN A 461 11.97 28.10 2.97
CA ASN A 461 12.28 29.53 2.97
C ASN A 461 13.58 29.88 3.75
N THR A 462 14.64 29.10 3.54
CA THR A 462 15.94 29.32 4.20
C THR A 462 16.81 30.34 3.45
N LEU A 463 17.80 30.91 4.15
CA LEU A 463 18.81 31.77 3.55
C LEU A 463 19.67 30.99 2.54
N PRO A 464 20.21 31.66 1.48
CA PRO A 464 21.06 30.99 0.51
C PRO A 464 22.29 30.34 1.13
N LEU A 465 22.65 29.15 0.64
CA LEU A 465 23.81 28.41 1.12
C LEU A 465 25.09 28.79 0.37
N THR A 466 26.20 28.86 1.08
CA THR A 466 27.53 28.98 0.48
C THR A 466 28.05 27.62 0.00
N LYS A 467 29.09 27.65 -0.86
CA LYS A 467 29.78 26.42 -1.30
C LYS A 467 30.31 25.58 -0.13
N GLY A 468 30.81 26.25 0.91
CA GLY A 468 31.33 25.60 2.11
C GLY A 468 30.23 24.90 2.93
N ALA A 469 29.01 25.45 2.95
CA ALA A 469 27.86 24.82 3.59
C ALA A 469 27.45 23.53 2.88
N ILE A 470 27.30 23.56 1.55
CA ILE A 470 26.95 22.38 0.73
C ILE A 470 27.97 21.24 0.93
N ASN A 471 29.27 21.55 0.84
CA ASN A 471 30.31 20.54 1.05
C ASN A 471 30.33 19.99 2.49
N SER A 472 29.95 20.81 3.48
CA SER A 472 29.83 20.35 4.88
C SER A 472 28.64 19.42 5.10
N ILE A 473 27.51 19.70 4.44
CA ILE A 473 26.35 18.79 4.41
C ILE A 473 26.75 17.48 3.75
N GLY A 474 27.34 17.52 2.55
CA GLY A 474 27.79 16.31 1.83
C GLY A 474 28.78 15.47 2.64
N LYS A 475 29.78 16.11 3.30
CA LYS A 475 30.69 15.43 4.24
C LYS A 475 29.93 14.73 5.37
N TYR A 476 28.93 15.40 5.96
CA TYR A 476 28.13 14.81 7.03
C TYR A 476 27.29 13.62 6.54
N LEU A 477 26.72 13.69 5.33
CA LEU A 477 25.98 12.58 4.74
C LEU A 477 26.90 11.39 4.41
N SER A 478 28.15 11.63 4.00
CA SER A 478 29.17 10.57 3.89
C SER A 478 29.56 9.98 5.25
N ARG A 479 29.62 10.81 6.30
CA ARG A 479 29.84 10.32 7.66
C ARG A 479 28.70 9.40 8.10
N LYS A 480 27.44 9.79 7.85
CA LYS A 480 26.26 8.96 8.14
C LYS A 480 26.26 7.65 7.35
N ALA A 481 26.79 7.67 6.12
CA ALA A 481 26.99 6.46 5.33
C ALA A 481 28.05 5.52 5.90
N GLY A 482 28.88 5.98 6.84
CA GLY A 482 30.05 5.24 7.32
C GLY A 482 31.04 4.92 6.20
N ASN A 483 31.08 5.72 5.14
CA ASN A 483 31.93 5.45 3.97
C ASN A 483 32.23 6.75 3.22
N ARG A 484 33.51 7.02 3.00
CA ARG A 484 33.95 8.26 2.35
C ARG A 484 33.58 8.37 0.87
N ASN A 485 33.29 7.24 0.22
CA ASN A 485 32.94 7.14 -1.20
C ASN A 485 31.43 7.05 -1.43
N LYS A 486 30.63 7.11 -0.37
CA LYS A 486 29.16 7.07 -0.42
C LYS A 486 28.55 8.24 0.34
N VAL A 487 27.28 8.51 0.11
CA VAL A 487 26.44 9.34 0.97
C VAL A 487 25.22 8.55 1.38
N PHE A 488 24.70 8.86 2.56
CA PHE A 488 23.40 8.42 3.04
C PHE A 488 22.45 9.59 2.88
N ILE A 489 21.50 9.48 1.94
CA ILE A 489 20.53 10.54 1.67
C ILE A 489 19.29 10.29 2.52
N ASP A 490 18.96 11.29 3.32
CA ASP A 490 17.86 11.26 4.27
C ASP A 490 17.26 12.67 4.38
N ASP A 491 16.00 12.78 3.97
CA ASP A 491 15.29 14.06 3.90
C ASP A 491 15.11 14.68 5.29
N PHE A 492 14.92 13.85 6.33
CA PHE A 492 14.72 14.32 7.70
C PHE A 492 16.02 14.92 8.27
N ILE A 493 17.16 14.27 8.04
CA ILE A 493 18.48 14.79 8.40
C ILE A 493 18.77 16.09 7.65
N LEU A 494 18.50 16.12 6.34
CA LEU A 494 18.73 17.31 5.53
C LEU A 494 17.86 18.49 5.99
N ASP A 495 16.56 18.26 6.17
CA ASP A 495 15.60 19.25 6.65
C ASP A 495 16.04 19.84 8.01
N LYS A 496 16.39 18.97 8.97
CA LYS A 496 16.89 19.36 10.28
C LYS A 496 18.13 20.24 10.17
N ILE A 497 19.13 19.84 9.37
CA ILE A 497 20.37 20.61 9.21
C ILE A 497 20.08 21.98 8.62
N LEU A 498 19.27 22.06 7.57
CA LEU A 498 18.94 23.31 6.89
C LEU A 498 18.18 24.27 7.80
N ASN A 499 17.16 23.79 8.51
CA ASN A 499 16.33 24.62 9.39
C ASN A 499 17.11 25.14 10.60
N LEU A 500 17.90 24.29 11.26
CA LEU A 500 18.72 24.69 12.40
C LEU A 500 19.85 25.65 11.98
N SER A 501 20.53 25.38 10.86
CA SER A 501 21.59 26.25 10.35
C SER A 501 21.06 27.62 9.93
N ASN A 502 19.86 27.66 9.35
CA ASN A 502 19.15 28.89 9.01
C ASN A 502 18.80 29.71 10.26
N ASN A 503 18.31 29.06 11.32
CA ASN A 503 18.00 29.73 12.58
C ASN A 503 19.27 30.35 13.19
N LEU A 504 20.37 29.61 13.24
CA LEU A 504 21.66 30.13 13.71
C LEU A 504 22.15 31.31 12.87
N ALA A 505 22.11 31.19 11.54
CA ALA A 505 22.52 32.29 10.65
C ALA A 505 21.68 33.56 10.87
N LYS A 506 20.36 33.43 11.04
CA LYS A 506 19.47 34.56 11.34
C LYS A 506 19.78 35.18 12.70
N LYS A 507 20.02 34.36 13.73
CA LYS A 507 20.39 34.82 15.08
C LYS A 507 21.71 35.58 15.10
N GLU A 508 22.66 35.16 14.26
CA GLU A 508 23.98 35.80 14.10
C GLU A 508 23.98 36.97 13.10
N GLY A 509 22.83 37.29 12.47
CA GLY A 509 22.71 38.40 11.51
C GLY A 509 23.40 38.15 10.16
N ILE A 510 23.64 36.88 9.80
CA ILE A 510 24.36 36.49 8.59
C ILE A 510 23.38 36.34 7.42
N SER A 511 23.72 36.88 6.25
CA SER A 511 22.85 36.85 5.06
C SER A 511 22.82 35.51 4.30
N LYS A 512 23.76 34.60 4.58
CA LYS A 512 23.94 33.31 3.89
C LYS A 512 24.41 32.24 4.88
N ILE A 513 23.93 31.02 4.74
CA ILE A 513 24.36 29.90 5.58
C ILE A 513 25.77 29.48 5.16
N THR A 514 26.73 29.55 6.10
CA THR A 514 28.13 29.22 5.85
C THR A 514 28.49 27.83 6.37
N LYS A 515 29.74 27.40 6.10
CA LYS A 515 30.33 26.18 6.68
C LYS A 515 30.24 26.18 8.21
N ASN A 516 30.37 27.34 8.85
CA ASN A 516 30.45 27.43 10.32
C ASN A 516 29.11 27.11 10.98
N GLU A 517 28.01 27.66 10.47
CA GLU A 517 26.67 27.40 11.02
C GLU A 517 26.30 25.93 10.85
N VAL A 518 26.58 25.34 9.68
CA VAL A 518 26.38 23.90 9.45
C VAL A 518 27.23 23.08 10.42
N LYS A 519 28.52 23.40 10.60
CA LYS A 519 29.43 22.71 11.52
C LYS A 519 28.89 22.71 12.96
N LYS A 520 28.36 23.84 13.44
CA LYS A 520 27.77 23.96 14.79
C LYS A 520 26.55 23.06 14.97
N VAL A 521 25.74 22.87 13.93
CA VAL A 521 24.54 22.02 13.98
C VAL A 521 24.90 20.53 13.92
N ILE A 522 25.78 20.12 13.00
CA ILE A 522 26.05 18.70 12.76
C ILE A 522 26.90 18.04 13.85
N TYR A 523 27.69 18.83 14.59
CA TYR A 523 28.54 18.38 15.69
C TYR A 523 28.10 18.95 17.04
N SER A 524 26.80 19.25 17.19
CA SER A 524 26.24 19.67 18.47
C SER A 524 26.29 18.52 19.48
N GLU A 525 26.82 18.80 20.67
CA GLU A 525 26.94 17.82 21.75
C GLU A 525 25.69 17.79 22.64
N GLU A 526 25.22 16.59 22.95
CA GLU A 526 24.15 16.35 23.91
C GLU A 526 24.67 16.43 25.36
N LEU A 527 23.76 16.67 26.31
CA LEU A 527 24.10 16.80 27.73
C LEU A 527 24.84 15.57 28.28
N ILE A 528 24.40 14.36 27.89
CA ILE A 528 24.99 13.09 28.35
C ILE A 528 26.48 12.96 28.00
N GLU A 529 26.90 13.42 26.81
CA GLU A 529 28.31 13.39 26.43
C GLU A 529 29.10 14.39 27.25
N LYS A 530 28.54 15.58 27.51
CA LYS A 530 29.20 16.61 28.33
C LYS A 530 29.42 16.15 29.77
N GLU A 531 28.43 15.52 30.37
CA GLU A 531 28.54 14.96 31.73
C GLU A 531 29.62 13.88 31.83
N ILE A 532 29.73 13.01 30.82
CA ILE A 532 30.79 11.99 30.76
C ILE A 532 32.16 12.63 30.54
N MET A 533 32.28 13.63 29.66
CA MET A 533 33.55 14.35 29.48
C MET A 533 33.97 15.10 30.75
N GLU A 534 33.02 15.70 31.47
CA GLU A 534 33.25 16.34 32.75
C GLU A 534 33.75 15.34 33.80
N SER A 535 33.20 14.12 33.84
CA SER A 535 33.66 13.10 34.79
C SER A 535 35.10 12.64 34.54
N PHE A 536 35.56 12.59 33.28
CA PHE A 536 36.98 12.38 32.95
C PHE A 536 37.85 13.55 33.43
N LYS A 537 37.41 14.78 33.18
CA LYS A 537 38.13 16.01 33.56
C LYS A 537 38.29 16.18 35.06
N GLU A 538 37.25 15.82 35.82
CA GLU A 538 37.25 15.82 37.28
C GLU A 538 38.04 14.64 37.88
N GLY A 539 38.51 13.70 37.05
CA GLY A 539 39.19 12.49 37.50
C GLY A 539 38.28 11.46 38.19
N LYS A 540 36.95 11.63 38.10
CA LYS A 540 35.97 10.64 38.58
C LYS A 540 36.01 9.38 37.73
N THR A 541 36.19 9.53 36.42
CA THR A 541 36.47 8.42 35.50
C THR A 541 37.97 8.32 35.29
N MET A 542 38.55 7.17 35.68
CA MET A 542 39.98 6.93 35.62
C MET A 542 40.43 6.53 34.22
N ILE A 543 41.31 7.33 33.65
CA ILE A 543 42.01 7.00 32.40
C ILE A 543 43.40 7.61 32.43
N GLU A 544 44.37 6.88 31.87
CA GLU A 544 45.74 7.37 31.67
C GLU A 544 45.96 7.57 30.17
N VAL A 545 46.63 8.65 29.78
CA VAL A 545 46.88 8.97 28.35
C VAL A 545 48.33 9.34 28.08
N LYS A 546 49.23 9.30 29.08
CA LYS A 546 50.63 9.74 28.96
C LYS A 546 51.63 8.59 29.12
N SER A 547 51.49 7.84 30.19
CA SER A 547 52.50 6.86 30.62
C SER A 547 52.33 5.51 29.92
N SER A 548 53.22 4.56 30.20
CA SER A 548 53.08 3.16 29.82
C SER A 548 52.72 2.34 31.06
N MET A 549 51.80 1.37 30.93
CA MET A 549 51.34 0.54 32.06
C MET A 549 51.29 -0.94 31.68
N ILE A 550 51.70 -1.82 32.59
CA ILE A 550 51.58 -3.28 32.40
C ILE A 550 50.12 -3.70 32.64
N GLY A 551 49.56 -4.49 31.73
CA GLY A 551 48.22 -5.06 31.89
C GLY A 551 47.12 -4.02 31.99
N SER A 552 47.28 -2.85 31.35
CA SER A 552 46.27 -1.80 31.26
C SER A 552 46.27 -1.23 29.86
N ILE A 553 45.10 -1.04 29.25
CA ILE A 553 44.97 -0.51 27.89
C ILE A 553 43.71 0.35 27.75
N ASN A 554 43.79 1.35 26.87
CA ASN A 554 42.63 2.15 26.48
C ASN A 554 41.90 1.48 25.31
N ALA A 555 40.81 0.80 25.60
CA ALA A 555 39.87 0.31 24.59
C ALA A 555 38.86 1.41 24.22
N LEU A 556 38.16 1.25 23.10
CA LEU A 556 37.16 2.22 22.64
C LEU A 556 35.79 1.58 22.46
N SER A 557 34.78 2.15 23.10
CA SER A 557 33.38 1.77 23.00
C SER A 557 32.55 2.88 22.36
N VAL A 558 31.30 2.59 22.00
CA VAL A 558 30.33 3.57 21.52
C VAL A 558 29.11 3.50 22.41
N ILE A 559 28.70 4.64 22.96
CA ILE A 559 27.42 4.78 23.63
C ILE A 559 26.40 5.16 22.57
N ASN A 560 25.31 4.41 22.49
CA ASN A 560 24.25 4.61 21.51
C ASN A 560 22.89 4.66 22.21
N THR A 561 22.27 5.84 22.26
CA THR A 561 20.93 6.04 22.84
C THR A 561 19.80 5.82 21.84
N GLY A 562 20.13 5.42 20.60
CA GLY A 562 19.22 5.33 19.46
C GLY A 562 19.18 6.61 18.63
N TYR A 563 19.09 7.78 19.29
CA TYR A 563 19.06 9.09 18.63
C TYR A 563 20.40 9.85 18.69
N TYR A 564 21.33 9.44 19.56
CA TYR A 564 22.66 10.02 19.69
C TYR A 564 23.72 8.94 19.85
N LYS A 565 24.91 9.17 19.27
CA LYS A 565 26.05 8.25 19.31
C LYS A 565 27.34 9.02 19.51
N PHE A 566 28.17 8.57 20.46
CA PHE A 566 29.49 9.13 20.70
C PHE A 566 30.44 8.04 21.24
N GLY A 567 31.75 8.23 21.03
CA GLY A 567 32.76 7.29 21.50
C GLY A 567 33.09 7.52 22.96
N ASN A 568 33.30 6.43 23.68
CA ASN A 568 33.72 6.45 25.07
C ASN A 568 34.96 5.56 25.26
N PRO A 569 36.13 6.16 25.53
CA PRO A 569 37.31 5.40 25.93
C PRO A 569 37.08 4.68 27.25
N THR A 570 37.46 3.40 27.30
CA THR A 570 37.29 2.55 28.46
C THR A 570 38.63 1.92 28.81
N ARG A 571 39.04 2.03 30.07
CA ARG A 571 40.23 1.38 30.57
C ARG A 571 39.94 -0.11 30.77
N VAL A 572 40.71 -0.97 30.11
CA VAL A 572 40.67 -2.42 30.29
C VAL A 572 41.94 -2.83 31.03
N THR A 573 41.79 -3.66 32.05
CA THR A 573 42.91 -4.16 32.86
C THR A 573 42.96 -5.68 32.82
N CYS A 574 44.17 -6.23 32.94
CA CYS A 574 44.38 -7.66 33.09
C CYS A 574 45.44 -7.96 34.14
N ILE A 575 45.15 -8.93 35.01
CA ILE A 575 46.10 -9.50 35.97
C ILE A 575 46.24 -11.00 35.72
N CYS A 576 47.47 -11.48 35.78
CA CYS A 576 47.82 -12.89 35.62
C CYS A 576 48.06 -13.56 36.98
N CYS A 577 47.26 -14.58 37.30
CA CYS A 577 47.38 -15.41 38.50
C CYS A 577 47.72 -16.86 38.12
N ARG A 578 48.34 -17.63 39.01
CA ARG A 578 48.57 -19.07 38.76
C ARG A 578 47.23 -19.77 38.53
N GLY A 579 47.13 -20.56 37.47
CA GLY A 579 45.85 -21.10 37.01
C GLY A 579 45.97 -22.15 35.90
N THR A 580 44.92 -22.27 35.10
CA THR A 580 44.72 -23.32 34.07
C THR A 580 44.47 -22.78 32.66
N GLY A 581 44.70 -21.48 32.44
CA GLY A 581 44.50 -20.86 31.13
C GLY A 581 43.08 -20.35 30.92
N LYS A 582 42.35 -20.06 32.02
CA LYS A 582 41.00 -19.49 31.95
C LYS A 582 41.08 -17.98 31.76
N ILE A 583 40.12 -17.45 31.02
CA ILE A 583 39.86 -16.01 30.92
C ILE A 583 38.66 -15.75 31.81
N LEU A 584 38.89 -15.06 32.93
CA LEU A 584 37.91 -14.63 33.90
C LEU A 584 37.59 -13.16 33.63
N ASP A 585 36.50 -12.92 32.92
CA ASP A 585 36.04 -11.57 32.58
C ASP A 585 35.04 -11.08 33.64
N GLY A 586 35.39 -10.01 34.36
CA GLY A 586 34.57 -9.45 35.43
C GLY A 586 33.17 -9.03 34.96
N GLN A 587 33.05 -8.57 33.71
CA GLN A 587 31.76 -8.19 33.11
C GLN A 587 30.89 -9.41 32.88
N ARG A 588 31.45 -10.49 32.32
CA ARG A 588 30.74 -11.76 32.11
C ARG A 588 30.28 -12.37 33.42
N GLU A 589 31.16 -12.46 34.42
CA GLU A 589 30.82 -13.05 35.72
C GLU A 589 29.78 -12.22 36.48
N SER A 590 29.65 -10.94 36.17
CA SER A 590 28.65 -10.02 36.74
C SER A 590 27.35 -9.94 35.93
N ASN A 591 27.18 -10.74 34.87
CA ASN A 591 26.05 -10.67 33.92
C ASN A 591 25.90 -9.30 33.23
N LEU A 592 27.02 -8.60 32.99
CA LEU A 592 27.09 -7.34 32.26
C LEU A 592 27.60 -7.51 30.82
N SER A 593 27.77 -8.74 30.35
CA SER A 593 28.24 -9.06 28.99
C SER A 593 27.13 -9.61 28.11
N GLY A 594 26.98 -9.06 26.90
CA GLY A 594 26.08 -9.58 25.87
C GLY A 594 26.63 -10.81 25.14
N ASN A 595 25.81 -11.40 24.27
CA ASN A 595 26.12 -12.67 23.61
C ASN A 595 27.32 -12.59 22.67
N ILE A 596 27.52 -11.45 21.99
CA ILE A 596 28.62 -11.28 21.04
C ILE A 596 29.94 -11.15 21.80
N HIS A 597 29.94 -10.44 22.93
CA HIS A 597 31.11 -10.35 23.81
C HIS A 597 31.47 -11.71 24.45
N ILE A 598 30.47 -12.48 24.90
CA ILE A 598 30.74 -13.84 25.43
C ILE A 598 31.37 -14.74 24.35
N LYS A 599 30.94 -14.60 23.08
CA LYS A 599 31.55 -15.30 21.95
C LYS A 599 33.00 -14.84 21.71
N SER A 600 33.30 -13.55 21.80
CA SER A 600 34.65 -13.02 21.58
C SER A 600 35.65 -13.60 22.58
N LEU A 601 35.30 -13.71 23.87
CA LEU A 601 36.15 -14.33 24.90
C LEU A 601 36.60 -15.76 24.55
N ASN A 602 35.71 -16.56 23.93
CA ASN A 602 36.06 -17.90 23.46
C ASN A 602 37.06 -17.86 22.29
N ILE A 603 36.93 -16.87 21.41
CA ILE A 603 37.88 -16.64 20.31
C ILE A 603 39.24 -16.24 20.88
N LEU A 604 39.27 -15.33 21.87
CA LEU A 604 40.52 -14.88 22.51
C LEU A 604 41.32 -16.02 23.10
N ARG A 605 40.66 -17.00 23.72
CA ARG A 605 41.32 -18.22 24.23
C ARG A 605 42.02 -18.99 23.12
N GLY A 606 41.38 -19.13 21.95
CA GLY A 606 41.97 -19.76 20.77
C GLY A 606 43.18 -18.98 20.25
N VAL A 607 43.08 -17.66 20.18
CA VAL A 607 44.17 -16.76 19.78
C VAL A 607 45.36 -16.88 20.73
N LEU A 608 45.14 -16.81 22.05
CA LEU A 608 46.22 -16.93 23.04
C LEU A 608 46.94 -18.28 22.97
N ASN A 609 46.19 -19.39 22.85
CA ASN A 609 46.79 -20.71 22.70
C ASN A 609 47.64 -20.79 21.43
N ARG A 610 47.19 -20.19 20.33
CA ARG A 610 47.96 -20.16 19.08
C ARG A 610 49.23 -19.31 19.20
N VAL A 611 49.14 -18.14 19.81
CA VAL A 611 50.27 -17.20 19.96
C VAL A 611 51.33 -17.77 20.90
N ILE A 612 50.92 -18.39 22.01
CA ILE A 612 51.84 -18.88 23.05
C ILE A 612 52.34 -20.29 22.70
N ASN A 613 51.49 -21.30 22.82
CA ASN A 613 51.80 -22.68 22.45
C ASN A 613 50.51 -23.53 22.42
N PRO A 614 50.07 -24.03 21.25
CA PRO A 614 48.80 -24.74 21.14
C PRO A 614 48.81 -26.14 21.79
N TYR A 615 50.00 -26.67 22.13
CA TYR A 615 50.18 -28.00 22.70
C TYR A 615 50.38 -28.00 24.22
N LYS A 616 50.42 -26.83 24.86
CA LYS A 616 50.61 -26.70 26.32
C LYS A 616 49.46 -25.92 26.95
N THR A 617 48.99 -26.40 28.09
CA THR A 617 48.09 -25.62 28.94
C THR A 617 48.84 -24.42 29.49
N ILE A 618 48.26 -23.23 29.36
CA ILE A 618 48.80 -22.00 29.96
C ILE A 618 48.61 -22.09 31.48
N PRO A 619 49.66 -22.13 32.32
CA PRO A 619 49.57 -22.26 33.79
C PRO A 619 49.09 -20.97 34.50
N VAL A 620 48.35 -20.11 33.81
CA VAL A 620 47.96 -18.78 34.27
C VAL A 620 46.49 -18.56 33.95
N ASP A 621 45.72 -18.06 34.91
CA ASP A 621 44.39 -17.51 34.66
C ASP A 621 44.50 -15.98 34.48
N PHE A 622 43.75 -15.47 33.50
CA PHE A 622 43.71 -14.07 33.13
C PHE A 622 42.45 -13.44 33.75
N HIS A 623 42.65 -12.51 34.69
CA HIS A 623 41.56 -11.73 35.27
C HIS A 623 41.43 -10.43 34.50
N LEU A 624 40.41 -10.35 33.65
CA LEU A 624 40.13 -9.23 32.76
C LEU A 624 38.99 -8.38 33.34
N SER A 625 39.12 -7.06 33.26
CA SER A 625 38.11 -6.12 33.77
C SER A 625 38.04 -4.87 32.90
N PHE A 626 36.83 -4.51 32.48
CA PHE A 626 36.52 -3.18 31.96
C PHE A 626 36.22 -2.25 33.14
N GLU A 627 37.16 -1.37 33.46
CA GLU A 627 37.08 -0.53 34.64
C GLU A 627 35.94 0.49 34.51
N GLN A 628 35.24 0.71 35.63
CA GLN A 628 34.13 1.67 35.77
C GLN A 628 33.04 1.54 34.69
N THR A 629 32.85 0.33 34.15
CA THR A 629 31.78 0.01 33.20
C THR A 629 30.64 -0.69 33.94
N TYR A 630 29.57 0.05 34.22
CA TYR A 630 28.41 -0.43 34.99
C TYR A 630 27.21 -0.84 34.12
N GLY A 631 27.22 -0.46 32.85
CA GLY A 631 26.21 -0.85 31.87
C GLY A 631 26.54 -2.16 31.19
N MET A 632 25.58 -2.69 30.42
CA MET A 632 25.81 -3.86 29.58
C MET A 632 26.81 -3.54 28.47
N LEU A 633 27.81 -4.40 28.31
CA LEU A 633 28.82 -4.36 27.26
C LEU A 633 28.54 -5.48 26.26
N ASP A 634 28.45 -5.16 24.97
CA ASP A 634 28.24 -6.14 23.91
C ASP A 634 29.01 -5.77 22.64
N GLY A 635 29.24 -6.77 21.78
CA GLY A 635 30.10 -6.67 20.61
C GLY A 635 31.48 -7.29 20.82
N ASP A 636 32.28 -7.33 19.77
CA ASP A 636 33.61 -7.96 19.73
C ASP A 636 34.75 -6.95 19.46
N SER A 637 34.43 -5.65 19.40
CA SER A 637 35.36 -4.61 18.98
C SER A 637 36.47 -4.25 19.99
N ALA A 638 36.47 -4.88 21.17
CA ALA A 638 37.53 -4.78 22.17
C ALA A 638 38.53 -5.95 22.12
N SER A 639 38.30 -6.96 21.26
CA SER A 639 39.09 -8.21 21.23
C SER A 639 40.60 -7.99 21.13
N VAL A 640 41.04 -7.04 20.29
CA VAL A 640 42.46 -6.67 20.19
C VAL A 640 42.97 -6.09 21.51
N ALA A 641 42.21 -5.16 22.10
CA ALA A 641 42.59 -4.51 23.35
C ALA A 641 42.78 -5.55 24.47
N GLU A 642 41.79 -6.42 24.65
CA GLU A 642 41.81 -7.49 25.65
C GLU A 642 42.99 -8.44 25.45
N THR A 643 43.26 -8.83 24.20
CA THR A 643 44.39 -9.72 23.87
C THR A 643 45.73 -9.08 24.18
N ILE A 644 45.93 -7.82 23.78
CA ILE A 644 47.17 -7.07 24.09
C ILE A 644 47.32 -6.86 25.60
N CYS A 645 46.22 -6.59 26.30
CA CYS A 645 46.20 -6.45 27.76
C CYS A 645 46.65 -7.75 28.46
N MET A 646 46.15 -8.90 28.01
CA MET A 646 46.57 -10.23 28.50
C MET A 646 48.03 -10.55 28.17
N ILE A 647 48.48 -10.25 26.94
CA ILE A 647 49.88 -10.43 26.52
C ILE A 647 50.81 -9.56 27.36
N SER A 648 50.45 -8.30 27.63
CA SER A 648 51.20 -7.39 28.49
C SER A 648 51.28 -7.89 29.93
N ALA A 649 50.15 -8.28 30.51
CA ALA A 649 50.10 -8.81 31.89
C ALA A 649 50.96 -10.07 32.07
N LEU A 650 51.03 -10.92 31.04
CA LEU A 650 51.82 -12.15 31.02
C LEU A 650 53.31 -11.88 30.77
N SER A 651 53.65 -11.04 29.80
CA SER A 651 55.04 -10.73 29.41
C SER A 651 55.74 -9.73 30.32
N LYS A 652 54.98 -9.00 31.14
CA LYS A 652 55.44 -7.84 31.94
C LYS A 652 56.00 -6.69 31.10
N ILE A 653 55.61 -6.60 29.83
CA ILE A 653 55.91 -5.46 28.95
C ILE A 653 54.77 -4.44 29.07
N SER A 654 55.09 -3.17 29.29
CA SER A 654 54.08 -2.12 29.41
C SER A 654 53.44 -1.75 28.08
N ILE A 655 52.18 -1.30 28.12
CA ILE A 655 51.41 -0.79 26.98
C ILE A 655 51.42 0.74 27.02
N LYS A 656 51.69 1.37 25.88
CA LYS A 656 51.61 2.82 25.67
C LYS A 656 50.18 3.33 25.87
N GLN A 657 49.91 4.14 26.90
CA GLN A 657 48.55 4.62 27.17
C GLN A 657 48.16 5.84 26.31
N ASN A 658 49.13 6.48 25.65
CA ASN A 658 48.86 7.56 24.69
C ASN A 658 48.23 7.08 23.36
N ILE A 659 48.11 5.76 23.16
CA ILE A 659 47.46 5.16 21.99
C ILE A 659 46.28 4.30 22.48
N ALA A 660 45.07 4.64 22.05
CA ALA A 660 43.91 3.79 22.26
C ALA A 660 43.73 2.80 21.11
N VAL A 661 42.99 1.71 21.32
CA VAL A 661 42.81 0.66 20.31
C VAL A 661 41.36 0.18 20.23
N THR A 662 40.94 -0.17 19.02
CA THR A 662 39.72 -0.93 18.77
C THR A 662 39.93 -1.92 17.62
N GLY A 663 39.31 -3.07 17.69
CA GLY A 663 39.40 -4.10 16.66
C GLY A 663 38.80 -5.41 17.16
N SER A 664 38.10 -6.10 16.27
CA SER A 664 37.70 -7.49 16.49
C SER A 664 38.79 -8.44 15.99
N LEU A 665 38.82 -9.67 16.51
CA LEU A 665 39.77 -10.71 16.12
C LEU A 665 39.02 -11.98 15.76
N ASN A 666 39.49 -12.66 14.71
CA ASN A 666 39.16 -14.06 14.51
C ASN A 666 40.17 -14.99 15.21
N GLN A 667 39.96 -16.30 15.16
CA GLN A 667 40.86 -17.28 15.81
C GLN A 667 42.27 -17.31 15.21
N PHE A 668 42.45 -16.79 13.99
CA PHE A 668 43.76 -16.64 13.36
C PHE A 668 44.46 -15.33 13.75
N GLY A 669 43.92 -14.56 14.70
CA GLY A 669 44.51 -13.28 15.09
C GLY A 669 44.48 -12.23 13.97
N GLU A 670 43.66 -12.44 12.92
CA GLU A 670 43.42 -11.44 11.90
C GLU A 670 42.42 -10.41 12.43
N VAL A 671 42.70 -9.13 12.20
CA VAL A 671 41.87 -8.03 12.70
C VAL A 671 40.70 -7.80 11.76
N GLN A 672 39.50 -7.77 12.33
CA GLN A 672 38.23 -7.58 11.63
C GLN A 672 37.72 -6.14 11.79
N PRO A 673 36.98 -5.61 10.80
CA PRO A 673 36.42 -4.27 10.88
C PRO A 673 35.41 -4.15 12.03
N ILE A 674 35.28 -2.94 12.55
CA ILE A 674 34.38 -2.62 13.67
C ILE A 674 33.37 -1.56 13.26
N GLY A 675 32.24 -1.49 13.99
CA GLY A 675 31.29 -0.39 13.85
C GLY A 675 31.71 0.86 14.63
N GLY A 676 31.29 2.04 14.15
CA GLY A 676 31.43 3.32 14.86
C GLY A 676 32.88 3.83 14.97
N VAL A 677 33.71 3.58 13.96
CA VAL A 677 35.14 3.95 13.97
C VAL A 677 35.35 5.46 14.17
N ASN A 678 34.51 6.29 13.55
CA ASN A 678 34.61 7.74 13.67
C ASN A 678 34.32 8.20 15.10
N GLU A 679 33.24 7.70 15.69
CA GLU A 679 32.85 8.01 17.07
C GLU A 679 33.95 7.61 18.05
N LYS A 680 34.54 6.42 17.87
CA LYS A 680 35.63 5.91 18.72
C LYS A 680 36.89 6.77 18.66
N ILE A 681 37.33 7.14 17.46
CA ILE A 681 38.51 8.01 17.27
C ILE A 681 38.26 9.36 17.93
N GLU A 682 37.09 9.95 17.70
CA GLU A 682 36.73 11.26 18.22
C GLU A 682 36.54 11.26 19.74
N GLY A 683 36.01 10.18 20.32
CA GLY A 683 35.89 10.03 21.76
C GLY A 683 37.24 10.06 22.46
N PHE A 684 38.23 9.32 21.95
CA PHE A 684 39.59 9.36 22.52
C PHE A 684 40.25 10.72 22.34
N PHE A 685 40.11 11.30 21.14
CA PHE A 685 40.62 12.64 20.87
C PHE A 685 40.07 13.68 21.85
N LYS A 686 38.74 13.69 22.07
CA LYS A 686 38.08 14.60 23.02
C LYS A 686 38.58 14.41 24.44
N VAL A 687 38.68 13.17 24.92
CA VAL A 687 39.20 12.87 26.27
C VAL A 687 40.64 13.37 26.41
N CYS A 688 41.53 13.07 25.45
CA CYS A 688 42.90 13.57 25.48
C CYS A 688 42.98 15.10 25.51
N LYS A 689 42.09 15.79 24.79
CA LYS A 689 42.02 17.24 24.76
C LYS A 689 41.55 17.83 26.10
N GLU A 690 40.59 17.20 26.78
CA GLU A 690 40.04 17.71 28.05
C GLU A 690 40.97 17.46 29.25
N ILE A 691 41.68 16.32 29.28
CA ILE A 691 42.51 15.94 30.43
C ILE A 691 44.03 16.18 30.22
N ASP A 692 44.47 16.42 28.99
CA ASP A 692 45.88 16.63 28.62
C ASP A 692 46.05 17.43 27.31
N THR A 693 46.81 16.89 26.35
CA THR A 693 47.04 17.42 25.01
C THR A 693 46.81 16.29 24.02
N VAL A 694 46.40 16.65 22.80
CA VAL A 694 46.26 15.69 21.70
C VAL A 694 47.60 15.36 21.05
N LYS A 695 48.66 16.12 21.34
CA LYS A 695 49.99 15.95 20.74
C LYS A 695 50.63 14.63 21.15
N GLY A 696 51.07 13.85 20.16
CA GLY A 696 51.69 12.54 20.36
C GLY A 696 50.70 11.48 20.83
N LYS A 697 49.38 11.73 20.70
CA LYS A 697 48.33 10.74 20.98
C LYS A 697 47.86 10.12 19.67
N GLY A 698 47.23 8.95 19.77
CA GLY A 698 46.68 8.31 18.58
C GLY A 698 45.71 7.19 18.85
N VAL A 699 45.19 6.64 17.76
CA VAL A 699 44.27 5.49 17.81
C VAL A 699 44.70 4.44 16.80
N LEU A 700 44.76 3.19 17.25
CA LEU A 700 44.96 2.01 16.42
C LEU A 700 43.60 1.38 16.05
N ILE A 701 43.34 1.29 14.75
CA ILE A 701 42.09 0.76 14.19
C ILE A 701 42.34 -0.37 13.17
N PRO A 702 41.31 -1.14 12.79
CA PRO A 702 41.43 -2.13 11.72
C PRO A 702 41.73 -1.48 10.36
N TYR A 703 42.58 -2.14 9.56
CA TYR A 703 42.90 -1.73 8.19
C TYR A 703 41.65 -1.55 7.31
N ASN A 704 40.67 -2.45 7.46
CA ASN A 704 39.46 -2.45 6.64
C ASN A 704 38.49 -1.30 6.97
N ASN A 705 38.66 -0.60 8.09
CA ASN A 705 37.86 0.59 8.41
C ASN A 705 38.42 1.89 7.78
N LYS A 706 39.56 1.84 7.07
CA LYS A 706 40.20 3.04 6.49
C LYS A 706 39.25 3.87 5.62
N ASP A 707 38.42 3.23 4.80
CA ASP A 707 37.49 3.93 3.89
C ASP A 707 36.22 4.42 4.61
N GLU A 708 36.03 4.07 5.87
CA GLU A 708 34.91 4.51 6.71
C GLU A 708 35.22 5.80 7.48
N ILE A 709 36.48 6.26 7.45
CA ILE A 709 36.96 7.46 8.14
C ILE A 709 36.40 8.71 7.48
N VAL A 710 35.50 9.39 8.19
CA VAL A 710 34.95 10.71 7.89
C VAL A 710 34.83 11.48 9.20
N LEU A 711 35.97 11.96 9.68
CA LEU A 711 36.10 12.57 11.00
C LEU A 711 35.59 14.00 11.03
N ASN A 712 35.31 14.50 12.22
CA ASN A 712 35.04 15.91 12.44
C ASN A 712 36.27 16.75 12.04
N TYR A 713 36.02 18.03 11.75
CA TYR A 713 37.07 18.92 11.25
C TYR A 713 38.23 19.12 12.25
N GLU A 714 37.97 18.99 13.54
CA GLU A 714 38.99 19.23 14.57
C GLU A 714 40.03 18.09 14.60
N VAL A 715 39.59 16.84 14.51
CA VAL A 715 40.51 15.69 14.42
C VAL A 715 41.29 15.73 13.11
N GLU A 716 40.63 16.07 11.99
CA GLU A 716 41.32 16.21 10.69
C GLU A 716 42.43 17.29 10.74
N GLU A 717 42.18 18.42 11.40
CA GLU A 717 43.17 19.48 11.57
C GLU A 717 44.35 19.03 12.44
N ALA A 718 44.08 18.31 13.55
CA ALA A 718 45.14 17.77 14.41
C ALA A 718 46.01 16.73 13.69
N VAL A 719 45.41 15.85 12.89
CA VAL A 719 46.16 14.88 12.06
C VAL A 719 46.98 15.60 11.00
N LYS A 720 46.41 16.63 10.37
CA LYS A 720 47.12 17.44 9.36
C LYS A 720 48.33 18.18 9.95
N ASN A 721 48.24 18.60 11.20
CA ASN A 721 49.33 19.27 11.92
C ASN A 721 50.37 18.28 12.49
N GLY A 722 50.10 16.97 12.45
CA GLY A 722 50.96 15.94 13.04
C GLY A 722 50.85 15.84 14.56
N ASP A 723 49.82 16.43 15.16
CA ASP A 723 49.59 16.35 16.61
C ASP A 723 48.97 15.00 16.99
N PHE A 724 48.05 14.47 16.17
CA PHE A 724 47.33 13.23 16.45
C PHE A 724 47.53 12.20 15.32
N THR A 725 47.74 10.93 15.67
CA THR A 725 48.06 9.88 14.68
C THR A 725 47.01 8.78 14.65
N ILE A 726 46.62 8.34 13.45
CA ILE A 726 45.75 7.17 13.27
C ILE A 726 46.59 6.03 12.69
N TYR A 727 46.72 4.95 13.47
CA TYR A 727 47.43 3.74 13.12
C TYR A 727 46.45 2.70 12.58
N ILE A 728 46.89 1.87 11.65
CA ILE A 728 46.09 0.77 11.09
C ILE A 728 46.80 -0.58 11.25
N MET A 729 46.02 -1.60 11.59
CA MET A 729 46.49 -2.98 11.78
C MET A 729 45.71 -3.96 10.92
N LYS A 730 46.39 -5.00 10.42
CA LYS A 730 45.78 -6.14 9.71
C LYS A 730 45.67 -7.37 10.61
N ASP A 731 46.58 -7.52 11.54
CA ASP A 731 46.65 -8.66 12.46
C ASP A 731 47.07 -8.22 13.86
N LEU A 732 47.03 -9.16 14.79
CA LEU A 732 47.44 -8.96 16.17
C LEU A 732 48.91 -8.54 16.30
N TYR A 733 49.79 -8.93 15.37
CA TYR A 733 51.21 -8.62 15.44
C TYR A 733 51.46 -7.13 15.16
N ASP A 734 50.74 -6.53 14.21
CA ASP A 734 50.76 -5.08 14.01
C ASP A 734 50.36 -4.33 15.30
N ALA A 735 49.41 -4.87 16.08
CA ALA A 735 48.98 -4.28 17.35
C ALA A 735 50.06 -4.42 18.44
N ILE A 736 50.71 -5.57 18.53
CA ILE A 736 51.85 -5.82 19.44
C ILE A 736 52.97 -4.82 19.16
N ASP A 737 53.37 -4.69 17.89
CA ASP A 737 54.45 -3.79 17.46
C ASP A 737 54.13 -2.31 17.76
N THR A 738 52.86 -1.92 17.65
CA THR A 738 52.44 -0.52 17.85
C THR A 738 52.32 -0.17 19.34
N LEU A 739 51.70 -1.03 20.13
CA LEU A 739 51.21 -0.71 21.47
C LEU A 739 52.18 -1.09 22.59
N LEU A 740 52.96 -2.16 22.44
CA LEU A 740 53.90 -2.59 23.48
C LEU A 740 55.17 -1.74 23.47
N ASP A 741 55.65 -1.43 24.67
CA ASP A 741 56.83 -0.61 24.91
C ASP A 741 58.04 -1.53 25.13
N SER A 742 58.61 -2.05 24.03
CA SER A 742 59.82 -2.87 24.03
C SER A 742 60.91 -2.26 23.16
N ASP A 743 62.16 -2.27 23.62
CA ASP A 743 63.32 -1.66 22.97
C ASP A 743 63.54 -2.13 21.51
N ASN A 744 63.03 -3.31 21.14
CA ASN A 744 62.99 -3.80 19.76
C ASN A 744 61.65 -4.51 19.47
N SER A 745 60.54 -3.78 19.46
CA SER A 745 59.17 -4.20 19.06
C SER A 745 59.14 -5.26 17.95
N LYS A 746 59.31 -6.51 18.36
CA LYS A 746 59.29 -7.74 17.57
C LYS A 746 58.69 -8.82 18.43
N ILE A 747 57.72 -9.53 17.85
CA ILE A 747 57.00 -10.62 18.50
C ILE A 747 57.90 -11.65 19.18
N GLU A 748 59.09 -11.93 18.63
CA GLU A 748 60.04 -12.90 19.20
C GLU A 748 60.48 -12.53 20.62
N GLU A 749 60.70 -11.24 20.92
CA GLU A 749 61.08 -10.81 22.27
C GLU A 749 59.92 -10.95 23.25
N VAL A 750 58.70 -10.62 22.80
CA VAL A 750 57.48 -10.76 23.59
C VAL A 750 57.26 -12.23 23.95
N LEU A 751 57.40 -13.13 22.98
CA LEU A 751 57.28 -14.58 23.20
C LEU A 751 58.36 -15.11 24.15
N ASN A 752 59.61 -14.68 24.01
CA ASN A 752 60.69 -15.05 24.92
C ASN A 752 60.40 -14.61 26.37
N LYS A 753 59.90 -13.38 26.57
CA LYS A 753 59.50 -12.91 27.92
C LYS A 753 58.31 -13.70 28.46
N ILE A 754 57.33 -14.04 27.61
CA ILE A 754 56.21 -14.90 27.99
C ILE A 754 56.74 -16.26 28.48
N GLU A 755 57.63 -16.92 27.73
CA GLU A 755 58.17 -18.23 28.13
C GLU A 755 58.90 -18.16 29.49
N LEU A 756 59.70 -17.11 29.72
CA LEU A 756 60.38 -16.88 31.00
C LEU A 756 59.38 -16.68 32.15
N GLN A 757 58.31 -15.92 31.94
CA GLN A 757 57.29 -15.69 32.96
C GLN A 757 56.46 -16.94 33.23
N LEU A 758 56.09 -17.71 32.18
CA LEU A 758 55.38 -18.98 32.33
C LEU A 758 56.16 -20.00 33.16
N ALA A 759 57.49 -20.01 33.05
CA ALA A 759 58.35 -20.84 33.90
C ALA A 759 58.29 -20.47 35.39
N LEU A 760 57.93 -19.24 35.74
CA LEU A 760 57.73 -18.81 37.12
C LEU A 760 56.37 -19.27 37.67
N TYR A 761 55.31 -19.21 36.86
CA TYR A 761 53.98 -19.67 37.25
C TYR A 761 53.84 -21.21 37.28
N GLY A 762 54.69 -21.91 36.52
CA GLY A 762 54.72 -23.38 36.46
C GLY A 762 55.48 -24.06 37.61
N LYS A 763 56.23 -23.29 38.42
CA LYS A 763 56.78 -23.74 39.71
C LYS A 763 55.70 -23.51 40.78
#